data_AF-A0A9W9X2Z8-F1
#
_entry.id   AF-A0A9W9X2Z8-F1
#
_cell.length_a   1.000
_cell.length_b   1.000
_cell.length_c   1.000
_cell.angle_alpha   90.00
_cell.angle_beta   90.00
_cell.angle_gamma   90.00
#
_symmetry.space_group_name_H-M   'P 1'
#
loop_
_entity.id
_entity.type
_entity.pdbx_description
1 polymer ?
#
loop_
_entity_poly.entity_id
_entity_poly.type
_entity_poly.pdbx_seq_one_letter_code
_entity_poly.pdbx_strand_id
1 'polypeptide(L)'
;MTTPAALPPLPFNPGRVRSYVLRLPLFTRLVLLVILVFWLLELQTVWSVVTWGALIPNEINIGTSMFLLGTPFAFEPTVASRNGSGLTLVIVYRLNTYPLIHTGFFHAALNVLALTPLLERFEAEHGTLTSIALFVGPLSTFPGGLYTVIERFLLKSNTQVIGSSVWVFLLLGSEAIRTFKSSPYFSLGPYKIPTWTSPLFACAVLSILVSSASFLGHICAILIGYLFGLGYLKVFVPPEKVLRWIEGKLNLLGRLPHYVSVDQKTFGRYGVLPSVNAAATIRSLRNNPQFLFGRLPNILSFLCIVVGVAWLLLLPLDEYSRQTYISENALLPGQVHAYFTGSEQNIFRGYKKELQGLIQDGREQGPLNPAVVSTPEISNKISSILRDAGLKVATQKYEYKSAGITYQGENVYGIIHAPRGDATEAIVLVAAWKTADDELNLNGVTLALTLARYFKRWSLWSKDIILVFPPDSKTGTQAWIDAYHDLHPASVQPLPLKSGALQGALVIEYPFEHHFRSLHIVYDGVNGQLPNLDLFNTAVAIASGQMGMGANLQEMLQHDNSYQDRLKTMMRSMTKQGLGYATGAHSSFMPYHIDAITLQPKGEGWEDEMALGRTIESLCRSLNNLLEHLHQSFFFYLLMQTNRFVSIGTYLPSAMLIAGNFTIMAIALWMRSGYDSDGKSTLGAGSSETGTSKSDEKAASLKGPEGDQANLNGNTVAERVLALPLTLVSGLHLLGLLPLWTFNTIFHQYFLFATYAFVLVDLLLPLTLAAWLSHGLGVSKPFIPQQYLLVKSFALLILGLCLSTLATLNFSLSFMIGLLSAPLSFVTRVSGSASTRYPVAVLGLVLMNLLSPPAVLLGGSWFTGVSIETILTQAAFGWDVWGMWTQVVVWCVWWPAWLTGCVLLGSSLF
;
A
#
# COMPACT_ATOMS: atom_id res chain seq x y z
N MET A 1 36.62 29.20 31.42
CA MET A 1 36.65 28.24 30.30
C MET A 1 35.78 27.05 30.66
N THR A 2 34.59 26.94 30.07
CA THR A 2 33.64 25.84 30.31
C THR A 2 33.71 24.86 29.14
N THR A 3 33.98 23.60 29.43
CA THR A 3 34.01 22.51 28.43
C THR A 3 32.65 22.35 27.75
N PRO A 4 32.59 22.07 26.43
CA PRO A 4 31.33 21.85 25.74
C PRO A 4 30.63 20.59 26.27
N ALA A 5 29.32 20.66 26.48
CA ALA A 5 28.52 19.53 26.92
C ALA A 5 28.48 18.46 25.81
N ALA A 6 28.92 17.24 26.13
CA ALA A 6 28.92 16.13 25.18
C ALA A 6 27.49 15.72 24.80
N LEU A 7 27.26 15.46 23.51
CA LEU A 7 26.01 14.91 22.99
C LEU A 7 25.67 13.58 23.67
N PRO A 8 24.38 13.31 23.99
CA PRO A 8 23.98 12.02 24.52
C PRO A 8 24.23 10.91 23.48
N PRO A 9 24.68 9.71 23.90
CA PRO A 9 25.04 8.65 22.96
C PRO A 9 23.82 8.10 22.23
N LEU A 10 24.01 7.80 20.94
CA LEU A 10 22.99 7.20 20.07
C LEU A 10 22.42 5.90 20.69
N PRO A 11 21.11 5.62 20.49
CA PRO A 11 20.45 4.45 21.08
C PRO A 11 20.96 3.12 20.50
N PHE A 12 21.54 3.14 19.31
CA PHE A 12 22.27 2.00 18.75
C PHE A 12 23.74 2.09 19.16
N ASN A 13 24.11 1.38 20.23
CA ASN A 13 25.52 1.16 20.55
C ASN A 13 26.01 -0.06 19.75
N PRO A 14 26.78 0.12 18.65
CA PRO A 14 27.26 -1.01 17.84
C PRO A 14 28.16 -1.95 18.65
N GLY A 15 28.82 -1.46 19.71
CA GLY A 15 29.54 -2.28 20.69
C GLY A 15 28.65 -3.23 21.49
N ARG A 16 27.38 -2.87 21.79
CA ARG A 16 26.41 -3.78 22.44
C ARG A 16 25.90 -4.85 21.49
N VAL A 17 25.59 -4.51 20.23
CA VAL A 17 25.17 -5.49 19.22
C VAL A 17 26.32 -6.44 18.87
N ARG A 18 27.52 -5.89 18.64
CA ARG A 18 28.76 -6.67 18.52
C ARG A 18 28.98 -7.56 19.73
N SER A 19 28.80 -7.06 20.96
CA SER A 19 28.92 -7.89 22.17
C SER A 19 27.81 -8.94 22.32
N TYR A 20 26.63 -8.78 21.74
CA TYR A 20 25.60 -9.82 21.76
C TYR A 20 25.92 -10.91 20.74
N VAL A 21 26.19 -10.53 19.47
CA VAL A 21 26.58 -11.47 18.41
C VAL A 21 27.84 -12.25 18.76
N LEU A 22 28.84 -11.60 19.39
CA LEU A 22 30.06 -12.26 19.85
C LEU A 22 29.85 -13.20 21.06
N ARG A 23 28.69 -13.16 21.74
CA ARG A 23 28.34 -14.06 22.85
C ARG A 23 27.49 -15.25 22.42
N LEU A 24 26.91 -15.24 21.21
CA LEU A 24 26.08 -16.33 20.71
C LEU A 24 26.85 -17.67 20.72
N PRO A 25 26.21 -18.79 21.10
CA PRO A 25 26.76 -20.13 20.95
C PRO A 25 27.27 -20.44 19.53
N LEU A 26 28.24 -21.35 19.43
CA LEU A 26 29.03 -21.55 18.22
C LEU A 26 28.19 -21.97 17.00
N PHE A 27 27.33 -22.98 17.13
CA PHE A 27 26.53 -23.48 16.00
C PHE A 27 25.48 -22.45 15.55
N THR A 28 24.83 -21.77 16.49
CA THR A 28 23.92 -20.65 16.24
C THR A 28 24.62 -19.57 15.41
N ARG A 29 25.82 -19.16 15.83
CA ARG A 29 26.62 -18.16 15.10
C ARG A 29 27.02 -18.64 13.70
N LEU A 30 27.42 -19.91 13.56
CA LEU A 30 27.75 -20.51 12.27
C LEU A 30 26.54 -20.53 11.33
N VAL A 31 25.36 -20.91 11.80
CA VAL A 31 24.11 -20.89 11.03
C VAL A 31 23.79 -19.48 10.53
N LEU A 32 23.83 -18.47 11.41
CA LEU A 32 23.57 -17.08 11.01
C LEU A 32 24.59 -16.55 10.01
N LEU A 33 25.87 -16.92 10.17
CA LEU A 33 26.93 -16.60 9.21
C LEU A 33 26.70 -17.29 7.86
N VAL A 34 26.30 -18.56 7.84
CA VAL A 34 26.03 -19.31 6.61
C VAL A 34 24.81 -18.75 5.88
N ILE A 35 23.74 -18.36 6.59
CA ILE A 35 22.59 -17.65 6.00
C ILE A 35 23.03 -16.32 5.38
N LEU A 36 23.84 -15.54 6.09
CA LEU A 36 24.36 -14.26 5.58
C LEU A 36 25.27 -14.46 4.35
N VAL A 37 26.14 -15.47 4.38
CA VAL A 37 27.05 -15.80 3.27
C VAL A 37 26.27 -16.27 2.04
N PHE A 38 25.29 -17.18 2.19
CA PHE A 38 24.47 -17.60 1.05
C PHE A 38 23.59 -16.46 0.51
N TRP A 39 23.08 -15.56 1.36
CA TRP A 39 22.39 -14.36 0.89
C TRP A 39 23.32 -13.41 0.12
N LEU A 40 24.55 -13.17 0.61
CA LEU A 40 25.55 -12.38 -0.11
C LEU A 40 25.97 -13.05 -1.43
N LEU A 41 26.05 -14.38 -1.46
CA LEU A 41 26.33 -15.15 -2.67
C LEU A 41 25.16 -15.17 -3.67
N GLU A 42 23.92 -14.83 -3.30
CA GLU A 42 22.84 -14.63 -4.28
C GLU A 42 22.95 -13.28 -5.01
N LEU A 43 23.82 -12.37 -4.56
CA LEU A 43 24.04 -11.07 -5.21
C LEU A 43 24.91 -11.16 -6.48
N GLN A 44 25.56 -12.30 -6.75
CA GLN A 44 26.33 -12.51 -7.99
C GLN A 44 25.47 -13.18 -9.07
N THR A 45 25.82 -12.94 -10.34
CA THR A 45 25.02 -13.33 -11.51
C THR A 45 25.55 -14.56 -12.26
N VAL A 46 26.54 -15.27 -11.71
CA VAL A 46 27.20 -16.43 -12.35
C VAL A 46 26.34 -17.70 -12.21
N TRP A 47 25.66 -17.86 -11.07
CA TRP A 47 24.72 -18.95 -10.79
C TRP A 47 23.77 -18.55 -9.65
N SER A 48 22.54 -19.09 -9.59
CA SER A 48 21.65 -18.84 -8.45
C SER A 48 21.85 -19.88 -7.35
N VAL A 49 22.19 -19.39 -6.15
CA VAL A 49 22.22 -20.14 -4.89
C VAL A 49 20.80 -20.53 -4.49
N VAL A 50 19.79 -19.71 -4.83
CA VAL A 50 18.37 -20.03 -4.64
C VAL A 50 17.95 -21.25 -5.45
N THR A 51 18.24 -21.33 -6.75
CA THR A 51 17.86 -22.51 -7.55
C THR A 51 18.65 -23.76 -7.15
N TRP A 52 19.89 -23.61 -6.70
CA TRP A 52 20.73 -24.70 -6.18
C TRP A 52 20.24 -25.27 -4.85
N GLY A 53 20.05 -24.43 -3.83
CA GLY A 53 19.83 -24.94 -2.47
C GLY A 53 18.36 -25.16 -2.08
N ALA A 54 17.40 -24.76 -2.91
CA ALA A 54 15.98 -24.87 -2.61
C ALA A 54 15.42 -26.30 -2.61
N LEU A 55 14.30 -26.47 -1.91
CA LEU A 55 13.52 -27.69 -1.90
C LEU A 55 12.49 -27.67 -3.04
N ILE A 56 12.69 -28.50 -4.06
CA ILE A 56 11.83 -28.59 -5.25
C ILE A 56 11.34 -30.06 -5.36
N PRO A 57 10.04 -30.35 -5.12
CA PRO A 57 9.56 -31.72 -4.96
C PRO A 57 9.84 -32.67 -6.13
N ASN A 58 9.74 -32.20 -7.37
CA ASN A 58 9.99 -33.00 -8.57
C ASN A 58 11.47 -33.33 -8.76
N GLU A 59 12.37 -32.46 -8.31
CA GLU A 59 13.81 -32.73 -8.39
C GLU A 59 14.26 -33.80 -7.38
N ILE A 60 13.53 -34.00 -6.28
CA ILE A 60 13.93 -34.92 -5.21
C ILE A 60 13.59 -36.38 -5.55
N ASN A 61 14.61 -37.22 -5.75
CA ASN A 61 14.43 -38.65 -5.98
C ASN A 61 14.46 -39.46 -4.67
N ILE A 62 13.29 -39.77 -4.12
CA ILE A 62 13.11 -40.39 -2.79
C ILE A 62 13.68 -41.83 -2.72
N GLY A 63 13.96 -42.48 -3.86
CA GLY A 63 14.47 -43.87 -3.90
C GLY A 63 15.82 -44.13 -3.20
N THR A 64 16.54 -43.09 -2.76
CA THR A 64 17.83 -43.23 -2.04
C THR A 64 17.83 -42.70 -0.60
N SER A 65 16.79 -42.01 -0.13
CA SER A 65 16.80 -41.39 1.21
C SER A 65 16.72 -42.39 2.37
N MET A 66 16.35 -43.64 2.10
CA MET A 66 16.31 -44.70 3.13
C MET A 66 17.72 -45.21 3.53
N PHE A 67 18.75 -44.91 2.74
CA PHE A 67 20.12 -45.39 2.95
C PHE A 67 20.87 -44.72 4.13
N LEU A 68 20.30 -43.67 4.73
CA LEU A 68 20.84 -42.99 5.92
C LEU A 68 20.29 -43.54 7.25
N LEU A 69 19.38 -44.52 7.22
CA LEU A 69 18.92 -45.27 8.39
C LEU A 69 19.68 -46.59 8.47
N GLY A 70 20.79 -46.62 9.21
CA GLY A 70 21.80 -47.67 9.12
C GLY A 70 21.32 -49.08 9.49
N THR A 71 21.16 -49.93 8.47
CA THR A 71 21.14 -51.40 8.59
C THR A 71 22.02 -52.02 7.49
N PRO A 72 22.76 -53.11 7.78
CA PRO A 72 23.57 -53.80 6.79
C PRO A 72 22.84 -55.05 6.27
N PHE A 73 22.27 -54.99 5.06
CA PHE A 73 21.89 -56.20 4.32
C PHE A 73 22.20 -56.04 2.83
N ALA A 74 22.84 -57.06 2.26
CA ALA A 74 23.25 -57.09 0.88
C ALA A 74 22.08 -57.47 -0.05
N PHE A 75 22.01 -56.83 -1.22
CA PHE A 75 21.36 -57.40 -2.40
C PHE A 75 22.14 -57.03 -3.67
N GLU A 76 22.16 -57.98 -4.59
CA GLU A 76 23.02 -58.03 -5.78
C GLU A 76 22.38 -57.29 -6.98
N PRO A 77 23.14 -56.73 -7.94
CA PRO A 77 22.58 -55.81 -8.92
C PRO A 77 22.00 -56.52 -10.15
N THR A 78 20.77 -56.16 -10.54
CA THR A 78 20.21 -56.49 -11.87
C THR A 78 20.14 -55.25 -12.77
N VAL A 79 20.30 -55.48 -14.07
CA VAL A 79 20.77 -54.50 -15.06
C VAL A 79 19.63 -53.74 -15.75
N ALA A 80 19.72 -52.41 -15.85
CA ALA A 80 18.94 -51.61 -16.81
C ALA A 80 19.64 -50.29 -17.25
N SER A 81 20.54 -50.41 -18.23
CA SER A 81 20.77 -49.49 -19.37
C SER A 81 20.79 -47.95 -19.21
N ARG A 82 22.02 -47.41 -19.37
CA ARG A 82 22.44 -46.18 -20.11
C ARG A 82 22.14 -44.76 -19.57
N ASN A 83 23.25 -44.09 -19.29
CA ASN A 83 23.53 -42.63 -19.28
C ASN A 83 22.97 -41.80 -18.11
N GLY A 84 23.81 -41.59 -17.08
CA GLY A 84 23.57 -40.55 -16.05
C GLY A 84 23.97 -40.88 -14.62
N SER A 85 24.82 -41.89 -14.36
CA SER A 85 25.08 -42.48 -13.03
C SER A 85 25.93 -41.62 -12.05
N GLY A 86 25.80 -40.28 -12.12
CA GLY A 86 26.29 -39.34 -11.09
C GLY A 86 25.18 -38.55 -10.40
N LEU A 87 23.93 -38.59 -10.89
CA LEU A 87 22.89 -37.62 -10.51
C LEU A 87 22.18 -37.92 -9.17
N THR A 88 22.17 -39.17 -8.71
CA THR A 88 21.27 -39.61 -7.62
C THR A 88 21.70 -39.08 -6.24
N LEU A 89 23.00 -38.97 -5.98
CA LEU A 89 23.51 -38.43 -4.70
C LEU A 89 23.44 -36.89 -4.64
N VAL A 90 23.49 -36.24 -5.82
CA VAL A 90 23.56 -34.79 -6.01
C VAL A 90 22.22 -34.09 -5.74
N ILE A 91 21.17 -34.82 -5.39
CA ILE A 91 19.81 -34.29 -5.23
C ILE A 91 19.37 -34.24 -3.75
N VAL A 92 19.94 -35.09 -2.89
CA VAL A 92 19.51 -35.24 -1.49
C VAL A 92 19.95 -34.05 -0.62
N TYR A 93 21.00 -33.31 -0.98
CA TYR A 93 21.47 -32.17 -0.18
C TYR A 93 20.41 -31.07 -0.04
N ARG A 94 19.50 -30.94 -1.02
CA ARG A 94 18.39 -29.97 -1.01
C ARG A 94 17.51 -30.07 0.24
N LEU A 95 17.39 -31.28 0.84
CA LEU A 95 16.67 -31.52 2.11
C LEU A 95 17.35 -30.93 3.35
N ASN A 96 18.59 -30.46 3.24
CA ASN A 96 19.35 -29.82 4.33
C ASN A 96 19.75 -28.37 4.02
N THR A 97 19.88 -27.99 2.75
CA THR A 97 20.24 -26.61 2.36
C THR A 97 19.06 -25.65 2.35
N TYR A 98 17.84 -26.10 2.04
CA TYR A 98 16.70 -25.21 1.87
C TYR A 98 16.40 -24.25 3.04
N PRO A 99 16.64 -24.57 4.33
CA PRO A 99 16.41 -23.64 5.43
C PRO A 99 17.48 -22.53 5.51
N LEU A 100 18.64 -22.72 4.88
CA LEU A 100 19.75 -21.76 4.90
C LEU A 100 19.64 -20.72 3.77
N ILE A 101 18.91 -21.04 2.70
CA ILE A 101 18.78 -20.24 1.49
C ILE A 101 17.60 -19.28 1.56
N HIS A 102 17.78 -18.05 1.05
CA HIS A 102 16.79 -16.98 1.12
C HIS A 102 16.80 -16.12 -0.16
N THR A 103 15.62 -15.81 -0.69
CA THR A 103 15.40 -15.02 -1.93
C THR A 103 15.82 -13.54 -1.88
N GLY A 104 16.17 -12.99 -0.72
CA GLY A 104 16.52 -11.58 -0.61
C GLY A 104 16.70 -11.09 0.82
N PHE A 105 17.16 -9.85 0.97
CA PHE A 105 17.62 -9.28 2.25
C PHE A 105 16.54 -9.34 3.34
N PHE A 106 15.32 -8.86 3.06
CA PHE A 106 14.24 -8.86 4.05
C PHE A 106 13.82 -10.27 4.45
N HIS A 107 13.79 -11.21 3.50
CA HIS A 107 13.49 -12.60 3.79
C HIS A 107 14.57 -13.21 4.70
N ALA A 108 15.86 -12.99 4.42
CA ALA A 108 16.96 -13.43 5.28
C ALA A 108 16.93 -12.75 6.67
N ALA A 109 16.74 -11.43 6.73
CA ALA A 109 16.79 -10.64 7.95
C ALA A 109 15.67 -11.00 8.94
N LEU A 110 14.42 -11.16 8.47
CA LEU A 110 13.29 -11.58 9.31
C LEU A 110 13.49 -13.00 9.84
N ASN A 111 14.00 -13.90 8.99
CA ASN A 111 14.34 -15.27 9.37
C ASN A 111 15.43 -15.33 10.44
N VAL A 112 16.53 -14.59 10.24
CA VAL A 112 17.63 -14.47 11.22
C VAL A 112 17.11 -13.92 12.55
N LEU A 113 16.28 -12.87 12.52
CA LEU A 113 15.70 -12.27 13.73
C LEU A 113 14.80 -13.25 14.50
N ALA A 114 13.96 -14.03 13.81
CA ALA A 114 13.08 -15.01 14.42
C ALA A 114 13.81 -16.28 14.90
N LEU A 115 14.81 -16.75 14.15
CA LEU A 115 15.56 -17.97 14.44
C LEU A 115 16.54 -17.80 15.60
N THR A 116 17.27 -16.69 15.66
CA THR A 116 18.36 -16.45 16.62
C THR A 116 18.00 -16.82 18.07
N PRO A 117 16.93 -16.29 18.70
CA PRO A 117 16.63 -16.57 20.10
C PRO A 117 16.16 -18.02 20.36
N LEU A 118 15.57 -18.67 19.36
CA LEU A 118 15.12 -20.06 19.47
C LEU A 118 16.31 -21.03 19.34
N LEU A 119 17.21 -20.76 18.39
CA LEU A 119 18.38 -21.59 18.11
C LEU A 119 19.46 -21.44 19.20
N GLU A 120 19.70 -20.21 19.69
CA GLU A 120 20.56 -19.92 20.85
C GLU A 120 20.14 -20.77 22.07
N ARG A 121 18.84 -20.77 22.36
CA ARG A 121 18.27 -21.52 23.48
C ARG A 121 18.36 -23.04 23.26
N PHE A 122 18.11 -23.52 22.04
CA PHE A 122 18.22 -24.93 21.71
C PHE A 122 19.66 -25.45 21.91
N GLU A 123 20.65 -24.72 21.41
CA GLU A 123 22.06 -25.09 21.54
C GLU A 123 22.56 -25.04 22.98
N ALA A 124 22.12 -24.04 23.76
CA ALA A 124 22.43 -23.97 25.18
C ALA A 124 21.86 -25.16 25.99
N GLU A 125 20.74 -25.74 25.54
CA GLU A 125 20.11 -26.89 26.21
C GLU A 125 20.64 -28.26 25.74
N HIS A 126 21.00 -28.39 24.46
CA HIS A 126 21.35 -29.69 23.87
C HIS A 126 22.86 -29.88 23.62
N GLY A 127 23.65 -28.79 23.60
CA GLY A 127 25.08 -28.78 23.27
C GLY A 127 25.35 -28.65 21.77
N THR A 128 26.48 -28.05 21.41
CA THR A 128 26.83 -27.66 20.04
C THR A 128 26.85 -28.86 19.07
N LEU A 129 27.50 -29.98 19.43
CA LEU A 129 27.53 -31.17 18.57
C LEU A 129 26.15 -31.80 18.36
N THR A 130 25.30 -31.81 19.39
CA THR A 130 23.92 -32.30 19.29
C THR A 130 23.10 -31.43 18.36
N SER A 131 23.25 -30.11 18.44
CA SER A 131 22.56 -29.17 17.55
C SER A 131 23.01 -29.33 16.10
N ILE A 132 24.31 -29.47 15.84
CA ILE A 132 24.83 -29.79 14.51
C ILE A 132 24.21 -31.09 13.98
N ALA A 133 24.27 -32.17 14.76
CA ALA A 133 23.77 -33.48 14.33
C ALA A 133 22.25 -33.48 14.02
N LEU A 134 21.45 -32.75 14.80
CA LEU A 134 20.00 -32.70 14.63
C LEU A 134 19.58 -31.77 13.49
N PHE A 135 20.19 -30.59 13.33
CA PHE A 135 19.82 -29.61 12.30
C PHE A 135 20.45 -29.87 10.93
N VAL A 136 21.61 -30.53 10.84
CA VAL A 136 22.19 -31.02 9.57
C VAL A 136 21.60 -32.39 9.17
N GLY A 137 20.67 -32.93 9.98
CA GLY A 137 19.96 -34.17 9.73
C GLY A 137 18.45 -34.05 10.00
N PRO A 138 17.91 -34.80 10.97
CA PRO A 138 16.47 -35.08 11.10
C PRO A 138 15.56 -33.84 11.19
N LEU A 139 16.00 -32.74 11.81
CA LEU A 139 15.19 -31.53 11.97
C LEU A 139 15.11 -30.66 10.70
N SER A 140 15.89 -30.98 9.67
CA SER A 140 15.76 -30.41 8.32
C SER A 140 15.18 -31.41 7.34
N THR A 141 15.66 -32.67 7.38
CA THR A 141 15.24 -33.69 6.43
C THR A 141 13.81 -34.19 6.66
N PHE A 142 13.32 -34.28 7.90
CA PHE A 142 11.95 -34.76 8.13
C PHE A 142 10.87 -33.74 7.73
N PRO A 143 10.97 -32.43 8.06
CA PRO A 143 9.99 -31.46 7.56
C PRO A 143 10.02 -31.35 6.02
N GLY A 144 11.21 -31.27 5.43
CA GLY A 144 11.36 -31.18 3.97
C GLY A 144 10.93 -32.46 3.23
N GLY A 145 11.22 -33.63 3.80
CA GLY A 145 10.82 -34.92 3.26
C GLY A 145 9.30 -35.12 3.33
N LEU A 146 8.68 -34.81 4.47
CA LEU A 146 7.22 -34.86 4.63
C LEU A 146 6.52 -33.89 3.67
N TYR A 147 7.02 -32.65 3.58
CA TYR A 147 6.55 -31.67 2.62
C TYR A 147 6.62 -32.20 1.18
N THR A 148 7.78 -32.74 0.78
CA THR A 148 8.01 -33.32 -0.56
C THR A 148 7.04 -34.45 -0.86
N VAL A 149 6.78 -35.35 0.09
CA VAL A 149 5.85 -36.46 -0.09
C VAL A 149 4.41 -35.96 -0.30
N ILE A 150 3.95 -35.00 0.50
CA ILE A 150 2.60 -34.46 0.38
C ILE A 150 2.45 -33.65 -0.92
N GLU A 151 3.35 -32.69 -1.18
CA GLU A 151 3.28 -31.81 -2.34
C GLU A 151 3.31 -32.61 -3.65
N ARG A 152 4.22 -33.59 -3.78
CA ARG A 152 4.40 -34.38 -5.01
C ARG A 152 3.38 -35.50 -5.19
N PHE A 153 3.10 -36.30 -4.16
CA PHE A 153 2.31 -37.53 -4.31
C PHE A 153 0.83 -37.33 -3.94
N LEU A 154 0.51 -36.44 -3.00
CA LEU A 154 -0.87 -36.14 -2.61
C LEU A 154 -1.45 -35.01 -3.47
N LEU A 155 -0.73 -33.88 -3.57
CA LEU A 155 -1.22 -32.67 -4.25
C LEU A 155 -0.82 -32.59 -5.73
N LYS A 156 0.10 -33.44 -6.21
CA LYS A 156 0.64 -33.44 -7.58
C LYS A 156 1.20 -32.08 -8.03
N SER A 157 1.74 -31.33 -7.07
CA SER A 157 2.28 -29.99 -7.22
C SER A 157 3.81 -30.01 -7.12
N ASN A 158 4.44 -28.87 -7.43
CA ASN A 158 5.90 -28.69 -7.41
C ASN A 158 6.31 -27.33 -6.84
N THR A 159 5.62 -26.85 -5.80
CA THR A 159 5.95 -25.56 -5.18
C THR A 159 7.35 -25.61 -4.56
N GLN A 160 8.16 -24.58 -4.81
CA GLN A 160 9.51 -24.43 -4.28
C GLN A 160 9.47 -23.87 -2.85
N VAL A 161 10.24 -24.44 -1.92
CA VAL A 161 10.33 -23.95 -0.53
C VAL A 161 11.77 -23.67 -0.12
N ILE A 162 11.96 -22.55 0.57
CA ILE A 162 13.23 -22.06 1.12
C ILE A 162 13.01 -21.28 2.42
N GLY A 163 14.10 -21.05 3.16
CA GLY A 163 14.17 -20.12 4.30
C GLY A 163 14.03 -20.80 5.66
N SER A 164 14.68 -20.22 6.67
CA SER A 164 14.83 -20.87 7.99
C SER A 164 13.55 -20.89 8.83
N SER A 165 12.45 -20.35 8.30
CA SER A 165 11.15 -20.28 8.94
C SER A 165 10.61 -21.66 9.30
N VAL A 166 10.98 -22.69 8.54
CA VAL A 166 10.72 -24.09 8.89
C VAL A 166 11.40 -24.48 10.22
N TRP A 167 12.64 -24.06 10.48
CA TRP A 167 13.27 -24.27 11.79
C TRP A 167 12.61 -23.44 12.90
N VAL A 168 12.16 -22.21 12.60
CA VAL A 168 11.40 -21.39 13.55
C VAL A 168 10.12 -22.10 13.98
N PHE A 169 9.29 -22.56 13.04
CA PHE A 169 8.03 -23.25 13.33
C PHE A 169 8.22 -24.63 13.98
N LEU A 170 9.29 -25.35 13.64
CA LEU A 170 9.67 -26.60 14.31
C LEU A 170 10.04 -26.36 15.79
N LEU A 171 10.86 -25.34 16.06
CA LEU A 171 11.26 -24.98 17.43
C LEU A 171 10.08 -24.45 18.25
N LEU A 172 9.21 -23.63 17.65
CA LEU A 172 7.95 -23.20 18.27
C LEU A 172 7.02 -24.38 18.54
N GLY A 173 6.91 -25.34 17.61
CA GLY A 173 6.17 -26.59 17.80
C GLY A 173 6.65 -27.38 19.02
N SER A 174 7.96 -27.62 19.11
CA SER A 174 8.54 -28.33 20.25
C SER A 174 8.31 -27.61 21.58
N GLU A 175 8.53 -26.30 21.60
CA GLU A 175 8.39 -25.49 22.81
C GLU A 175 6.92 -25.35 23.24
N ALA A 176 5.96 -25.30 22.30
CA ALA A 176 4.54 -25.29 22.61
C ALA A 176 4.09 -26.60 23.28
N ILE A 177 4.58 -27.76 22.85
CA ILE A 177 4.33 -29.06 23.51
C ILE A 177 4.99 -29.14 24.90
N ARG A 178 6.21 -28.61 25.05
CA ARG A 178 6.89 -28.52 26.36
C ARG A 178 6.12 -27.61 27.32
N THR A 179 5.67 -26.45 26.83
CA THR A 179 4.87 -25.49 27.60
C THR A 179 3.50 -26.06 27.93
N PHE A 180 2.84 -26.78 27.03
CA PHE A 180 1.56 -27.44 27.28
C PHE A 180 1.60 -28.43 28.48
N LYS A 181 2.75 -29.09 28.73
CA LYS A 181 2.93 -29.97 29.90
C LYS A 181 2.97 -29.22 31.25
N SER A 182 3.31 -27.93 31.26
CA SER A 182 3.43 -27.11 32.48
C SER A 182 2.37 -26.01 32.59
N SER A 183 1.74 -25.65 31.48
CA SER A 183 0.71 -24.63 31.35
C SER A 183 -0.19 -25.03 30.18
N PRO A 184 -1.20 -25.91 30.39
CA PRO A 184 -1.94 -26.54 29.31
C PRO A 184 -2.88 -25.61 28.54
N TYR A 185 -3.26 -24.46 29.11
CA TYR A 185 -4.16 -23.52 28.45
C TYR A 185 -3.69 -22.06 28.63
N PHE A 186 -3.94 -21.25 27.60
CA PHE A 186 -3.99 -19.80 27.70
C PHE A 186 -5.46 -19.37 27.89
N SER A 187 -5.72 -18.53 28.88
CA SER A 187 -7.06 -17.95 29.09
C SER A 187 -7.24 -16.68 28.26
N LEU A 188 -8.28 -16.64 27.43
CA LEU A 188 -8.66 -15.48 26.63
C LEU A 188 -10.13 -15.15 26.96
N GLY A 189 -10.31 -14.30 27.97
CA GLY A 189 -11.62 -14.14 28.63
C GLY A 189 -12.07 -15.46 29.28
N PRO A 190 -13.31 -15.93 29.02
CA PRO A 190 -13.79 -17.21 29.57
C PRO A 190 -13.23 -18.44 28.83
N TYR A 191 -12.63 -18.28 27.65
CA TYR A 191 -12.20 -19.40 26.81
C TYR A 191 -10.78 -19.87 27.16
N LYS A 192 -10.61 -21.19 27.30
CA LYS A 192 -9.33 -21.85 27.56
C LYS A 192 -8.78 -22.46 26.26
N ILE A 193 -7.82 -21.78 25.63
CA ILE A 193 -7.21 -22.24 24.37
C ILE A 193 -6.01 -23.14 24.71
N PRO A 194 -5.93 -24.38 24.21
CA PRO A 194 -4.82 -25.28 24.53
C PRO A 194 -3.48 -24.73 24.06
N THR A 195 -2.47 -24.68 24.93
CA THR A 195 -1.19 -24.02 24.66
C THR A 195 -0.45 -24.56 23.43
N TRP A 196 -0.63 -25.86 23.13
CA TRP A 196 -0.03 -26.49 21.97
C TRP A 196 -0.51 -25.90 20.64
N THR A 197 -1.66 -25.21 20.57
CA THR A 197 -2.18 -24.63 19.31
C THR A 197 -1.48 -23.33 18.89
N SER A 198 -0.68 -22.72 19.77
CA SER A 198 -0.03 -21.42 19.49
C SER A 198 0.82 -21.35 18.20
N PRO A 199 1.57 -22.40 17.77
CA PRO A 199 2.31 -22.37 16.50
C PRO A 199 1.38 -22.46 15.29
N LEU A 200 0.23 -23.14 15.41
CA LEU A 200 -0.78 -23.21 14.33
C LEU A 200 -1.44 -21.85 14.11
N PHE A 201 -1.75 -21.13 15.19
CA PHE A 201 -2.25 -19.76 15.10
C PHE A 201 -1.22 -18.83 14.44
N ALA A 202 0.05 -18.91 14.86
CA ALA A 202 1.13 -18.15 14.23
C ALA A 202 1.33 -18.50 12.75
N CYS A 203 1.15 -19.77 12.36
CA CYS A 203 1.22 -20.24 10.98
C CYS A 203 0.08 -19.65 10.14
N ALA A 204 -1.17 -19.69 10.63
CA ALA A 204 -2.33 -19.12 9.95
C ALA A 204 -2.20 -17.60 9.77
N VAL A 205 -1.76 -16.88 10.81
CA VAL A 205 -1.50 -15.43 10.73
C VAL A 205 -0.39 -15.13 9.72
N LEU A 206 0.70 -15.91 9.71
CA LEU A 206 1.79 -15.70 8.74
C LEU A 206 1.32 -15.94 7.30
N SER A 207 0.54 -16.99 7.02
CA SER A 207 0.05 -17.27 5.67
C SER A 207 -0.95 -16.23 5.14
N ILE A 208 -1.63 -15.49 6.04
CA ILE A 208 -2.48 -14.35 5.66
C ILE A 208 -1.64 -13.10 5.37
N LEU A 209 -0.61 -12.83 6.19
CA LEU A 209 0.22 -11.63 6.09
C LEU A 209 1.33 -11.71 5.03
N VAL A 210 1.79 -12.92 4.69
CA VAL A 210 2.88 -13.16 3.75
C VAL A 210 2.42 -14.22 2.74
N SER A 211 1.84 -13.76 1.64
CA SER A 211 1.27 -14.62 0.58
C SER A 211 2.29 -15.56 -0.09
N SER A 212 3.59 -15.26 0.02
CA SER A 212 4.68 -16.12 -0.47
C SER A 212 5.18 -17.15 0.55
N ALA A 213 4.53 -17.29 1.71
CA ALA A 213 4.91 -18.24 2.75
C ALA A 213 4.30 -19.64 2.49
N SER A 214 5.13 -20.70 2.53
CA SER A 214 4.65 -22.07 2.36
C SER A 214 3.92 -22.59 3.61
N PHE A 215 2.60 -22.37 3.65
CA PHE A 215 1.71 -22.87 4.71
C PHE A 215 1.90 -24.37 4.96
N LEU A 216 1.95 -25.19 3.89
CA LEU A 216 2.17 -26.63 4.02
C LEU A 216 3.55 -26.96 4.60
N GLY A 217 4.60 -26.24 4.18
CA GLY A 217 5.95 -26.40 4.73
C GLY A 217 6.02 -26.08 6.23
N HIS A 218 5.32 -25.03 6.67
CA HIS A 218 5.22 -24.67 8.10
C HIS A 218 4.38 -25.68 8.90
N ILE A 219 3.27 -26.20 8.36
CA ILE A 219 2.50 -27.28 9.01
C ILE A 219 3.35 -28.56 9.17
N CYS A 220 4.12 -28.94 8.15
CA CYS A 220 5.07 -30.06 8.24
C CYS A 220 6.12 -29.82 9.33
N ALA A 221 6.65 -28.60 9.42
CA ALA A 221 7.60 -28.19 10.46
C ALA A 221 7.02 -28.31 11.88
N ILE A 222 5.80 -27.80 12.08
CA ILE A 222 5.08 -27.84 13.36
C ILE A 222 4.85 -29.30 13.79
N LEU A 223 4.44 -30.19 12.88
CA LEU A 223 4.22 -31.60 13.18
C LEU A 223 5.51 -32.30 13.65
N ILE A 224 6.63 -32.10 12.95
CA ILE A 224 7.94 -32.63 13.36
C ILE A 224 8.38 -32.01 14.70
N GLY A 225 8.11 -30.72 14.92
CA GLY A 225 8.31 -30.04 16.19
C GLY A 225 7.54 -30.67 17.34
N TYR A 226 6.27 -31.04 17.13
CA TYR A 226 5.45 -31.76 18.10
C TYR A 226 6.02 -33.14 18.41
N LEU A 227 6.42 -33.92 17.39
CA LEU A 227 7.05 -35.23 17.59
C LEU A 227 8.37 -35.13 18.39
N PHE A 228 9.16 -34.07 18.16
CA PHE A 228 10.36 -33.79 18.96
C PHE A 228 10.01 -33.40 20.41
N GLY A 229 9.02 -32.52 20.63
CA GLY A 229 8.57 -32.09 21.97
C GLY A 229 7.88 -33.18 22.80
N LEU A 230 7.22 -34.13 22.14
CA LEU A 230 6.68 -35.35 22.76
C LEU A 230 7.80 -36.34 23.12
N GLY A 231 8.91 -36.31 22.37
CA GLY A 231 10.11 -37.10 22.62
C GLY A 231 10.30 -38.30 21.69
N TYR A 232 9.44 -38.47 20.69
CA TYR A 232 9.54 -39.58 19.72
C TYR A 232 10.82 -39.51 18.88
N LEU A 233 11.32 -38.30 18.60
CA LEU A 233 12.57 -38.11 17.83
C LEU A 233 13.84 -38.18 18.69
N LYS A 234 13.76 -38.54 19.98
CA LYS A 234 14.94 -38.73 20.85
C LYS A 234 15.90 -39.81 20.35
N VAL A 235 15.41 -40.77 19.55
CA VAL A 235 16.23 -41.84 18.95
C VAL A 235 17.36 -41.28 18.06
N PHE A 236 17.16 -40.10 17.48
CA PHE A 236 18.15 -39.43 16.63
C PHE A 236 19.14 -38.51 17.40
N VAL A 237 19.00 -38.40 18.73
CA VAL A 237 19.96 -37.67 19.57
C VAL A 237 21.22 -38.54 19.73
N PRO A 238 22.42 -38.07 19.34
CA PRO A 238 23.63 -38.88 19.44
C PRO A 238 23.94 -39.30 20.88
N PRO A 239 24.42 -40.53 21.14
CA PRO A 239 24.73 -40.98 22.49
C PRO A 239 25.80 -40.12 23.16
N GLU A 240 25.53 -39.65 24.38
CA GLU A 240 26.44 -38.74 25.10
C GLU A 240 27.86 -39.30 25.30
N LYS A 241 28.01 -40.63 25.37
CA LYS A 241 29.32 -41.31 25.40
C LYS A 241 30.15 -41.02 24.15
N VAL A 242 29.53 -41.02 22.97
CA VAL A 242 30.19 -40.72 21.69
C VAL A 242 30.52 -39.24 21.60
N LEU A 243 29.59 -38.36 22.00
CA LEU A 243 29.82 -36.92 22.01
C LEU A 243 30.99 -36.53 22.92
N ARG A 244 31.03 -37.04 24.17
CA ARG A 244 32.16 -36.86 25.09
C ARG A 244 33.49 -37.37 24.52
N TRP A 245 33.48 -38.51 23.82
CA TRP A 245 34.67 -39.05 23.17
C TRP A 245 35.19 -38.12 22.05
N ILE A 246 34.30 -37.55 21.23
CA ILE A 246 34.65 -36.56 20.21
C ILE A 246 35.21 -35.28 20.86
N GLU A 247 34.52 -34.75 21.87
CA GLU A 247 34.92 -33.53 22.60
C GLU A 247 36.31 -33.66 23.22
N GLY A 248 36.57 -34.77 23.93
CA GLY A 248 37.85 -35.05 24.55
C GLY A 248 38.98 -35.29 23.54
N LYS A 249 38.73 -36.09 22.48
CA LYS A 249 39.74 -36.41 21.47
C LYS A 249 40.16 -35.20 20.62
N LEU A 250 39.23 -34.28 20.36
CA LEU A 250 39.50 -33.07 19.56
C LEU A 250 39.82 -31.84 20.42
N ASN A 251 39.68 -31.91 21.75
CA ASN A 251 39.79 -30.78 22.69
C ASN A 251 38.96 -29.56 22.23
N LEU A 252 37.67 -29.79 21.92
CA LEU A 252 36.80 -28.76 21.34
C LEU A 252 36.60 -27.57 22.29
N LEU A 253 36.44 -27.84 23.59
CA LEU A 253 36.33 -26.82 24.65
C LEU A 253 37.54 -25.87 24.70
N GLY A 254 38.76 -26.38 24.48
CA GLY A 254 39.98 -25.57 24.48
C GLY A 254 40.28 -24.87 23.16
N ARG A 255 39.70 -25.35 22.04
CA ARG A 255 40.01 -24.85 20.68
C ARG A 255 38.94 -23.95 20.07
N LEU A 256 37.67 -24.13 20.44
CA LEU A 256 36.54 -23.44 19.82
C LEU A 256 35.87 -22.48 20.82
N PRO A 257 36.02 -21.15 20.66
CA PRO A 257 35.40 -20.19 21.56
C PRO A 257 33.87 -20.22 21.41
N HIS A 258 33.14 -20.16 22.53
CA HIS A 258 31.67 -20.24 22.60
C HIS A 258 31.07 -21.60 22.19
N TYR A 259 31.88 -22.65 22.15
CA TYR A 259 31.42 -24.03 22.08
C TYR A 259 30.67 -24.44 23.38
N VAL A 260 29.53 -25.12 23.25
CA VAL A 260 28.72 -25.63 24.38
C VAL A 260 28.91 -27.15 24.47
N SER A 261 29.57 -27.61 25.52
CA SER A 261 29.93 -29.02 25.72
C SER A 261 28.82 -29.87 26.32
N VAL A 262 28.90 -31.19 26.12
CA VAL A 262 27.98 -32.18 26.73
C VAL A 262 27.94 -32.09 28.26
N ASP A 263 29.05 -31.78 28.93
CA ASP A 263 29.06 -31.71 30.40
C ASP A 263 28.50 -30.39 30.97
N GLN A 264 28.46 -29.32 30.16
CA GLN A 264 27.77 -28.06 30.51
C GLN A 264 26.23 -28.19 30.49
N LYS A 265 25.70 -29.26 29.88
CA LYS A 265 24.28 -29.62 29.91
C LYS A 265 23.91 -30.31 31.24
N THR A 266 24.82 -31.06 31.85
CA THR A 266 24.56 -31.81 33.10
C THR A 266 24.78 -30.94 34.34
N PHE A 267 25.90 -30.21 34.38
CA PHE A 267 26.11 -29.16 35.36
C PHE A 267 25.71 -27.84 34.73
N GLY A 268 24.43 -27.50 34.88
CA GLY A 268 23.88 -26.24 34.39
C GLY A 268 24.78 -25.09 34.81
N ARG A 269 25.11 -24.21 33.85
CA ARG A 269 26.07 -23.11 34.01
C ARG A 269 25.53 -22.00 34.93
N TYR A 270 25.46 -22.33 36.23
CA TYR A 270 25.66 -21.44 37.37
C TYR A 270 27.17 -21.15 37.57
N GLY A 271 27.95 -21.02 36.49
CA GLY A 271 28.43 -19.67 36.21
C GLY A 271 27.42 -18.59 36.61
N VAL A 272 27.77 -17.76 37.59
CA VAL A 272 27.07 -16.51 37.92
C VAL A 272 27.24 -15.55 36.73
N LEU A 273 26.54 -15.85 35.65
CA LEU A 273 26.43 -15.00 34.48
C LEU A 273 25.45 -13.88 34.80
N PRO A 274 25.66 -12.67 34.27
CA PRO A 274 24.59 -11.71 34.06
C PRO A 274 23.65 -12.22 32.93
N SER A 275 23.03 -13.39 33.11
CA SER A 275 21.87 -13.87 32.36
C SER A 275 20.64 -12.98 32.62
N VAL A 276 20.69 -12.24 33.74
CA VAL A 276 19.87 -11.07 34.03
C VAL A 276 20.00 -9.98 32.95
N ASN A 277 21.12 -9.88 32.22
CA ASN A 277 21.32 -8.81 31.22
C ASN A 277 20.86 -9.19 29.79
N ALA A 278 20.52 -10.46 29.54
CA ALA A 278 19.93 -10.90 28.27
C ALA A 278 18.45 -11.23 28.48
N ALA A 279 18.15 -12.39 29.06
CA ALA A 279 16.79 -12.83 29.34
C ALA A 279 16.05 -11.92 30.34
N ALA A 280 16.76 -11.21 31.23
CA ALA A 280 16.16 -10.16 32.04
C ALA A 280 16.43 -8.71 31.58
N THR A 281 17.05 -8.48 30.41
CA THR A 281 16.74 -7.28 29.62
C THR A 281 15.48 -7.51 28.80
N ILE A 282 15.22 -8.69 28.24
CA ILE A 282 13.93 -9.02 27.61
C ILE A 282 12.82 -9.09 28.65
N ARG A 283 13.07 -9.69 29.84
CA ARG A 283 12.13 -9.65 30.97
C ARG A 283 12.09 -8.27 31.64
N SER A 284 13.16 -7.47 31.67
CA SER A 284 13.07 -6.06 32.09
C SER A 284 12.32 -5.21 31.09
N LEU A 285 12.43 -5.46 29.78
CA LEU A 285 11.64 -4.80 28.74
C LEU A 285 10.17 -5.18 28.94
N ARG A 286 9.86 -6.49 29.06
CA ARG A 286 8.51 -7.01 29.35
C ARG A 286 7.93 -6.50 30.68
N ASN A 287 8.78 -6.30 31.68
CA ASN A 287 8.43 -5.74 32.99
C ASN A 287 8.64 -4.21 33.07
N ASN A 288 8.99 -3.54 31.97
CA ASN A 288 9.08 -2.09 31.84
C ASN A 288 8.02 -1.63 30.83
N PRO A 289 6.74 -1.60 31.25
CA PRO A 289 5.64 -1.19 30.39
C PRO A 289 5.84 0.23 29.83
N GLN A 290 6.58 1.10 30.52
CA GLN A 290 6.91 2.44 30.02
C GLN A 290 7.84 2.42 28.80
N PHE A 291 8.78 1.46 28.70
CA PHE A 291 9.58 1.31 27.49
C PHE A 291 8.75 0.70 26.36
N LEU A 292 8.10 -0.44 26.60
CA LEU A 292 7.39 -1.19 25.55
C LEU A 292 6.15 -0.47 25.01
N PHE A 293 5.38 0.23 25.86
CA PHE A 293 4.15 0.92 25.45
C PHE A 293 4.31 2.44 25.39
N GLY A 294 5.48 2.99 25.74
CA GLY A 294 5.74 4.43 25.73
C GLY A 294 6.85 4.89 24.79
N ARG A 295 7.97 4.16 24.67
CA ARG A 295 9.14 4.59 23.87
C ARG A 295 9.30 3.81 22.57
N LEU A 296 9.23 2.48 22.63
CA LEU A 296 9.38 1.61 21.46
C LEU A 296 8.35 1.91 20.34
N PRO A 297 7.07 2.17 20.61
CA PRO A 297 6.07 2.42 19.55
C PRO A 297 6.30 3.76 18.86
N ASN A 298 6.75 4.79 19.59
CA ASN A 298 7.12 6.09 18.99
C ASN A 298 8.30 5.92 18.04
N ILE A 299 9.33 5.16 18.43
CA ILE A 299 10.49 4.87 17.59
C ILE A 299 10.06 4.08 16.35
N LEU A 300 9.23 3.05 16.51
CA LEU A 300 8.79 2.21 15.40
C LEU A 300 7.88 2.97 14.43
N SER A 301 6.92 3.77 14.92
CA SER A 301 6.08 4.66 14.12
C SER A 301 6.92 5.69 13.35
N PHE A 302 7.91 6.31 13.99
CA PHE A 302 8.83 7.24 13.33
C PHE A 302 9.66 6.55 12.25
N LEU A 303 10.21 5.36 12.53
CA LEU A 303 10.93 4.55 11.53
C LEU A 303 10.03 4.15 10.37
N CYS A 304 8.77 3.76 10.60
CA CYS A 304 7.81 3.46 9.55
C CYS A 304 7.58 4.66 8.62
N ILE A 305 7.43 5.88 9.16
CA ILE A 305 7.29 7.11 8.35
C ILE A 305 8.57 7.38 7.55
N VAL A 306 9.74 7.37 8.21
CA VAL A 306 11.03 7.66 7.55
C VAL A 306 11.36 6.62 6.47
N VAL A 307 11.16 5.34 6.74
CA VAL A 307 11.38 4.27 5.75
C VAL A 307 10.36 4.34 4.63
N GLY A 308 9.08 4.66 4.91
CA GLY A 308 8.07 4.87 3.86
C GLY A 308 8.44 6.00 2.91
N VAL A 309 8.81 7.17 3.43
CA VAL A 309 9.27 8.31 2.61
C VAL A 309 10.56 7.98 1.85
N ALA A 310 11.55 7.37 2.51
CA ALA A 310 12.79 6.95 1.86
C ALA A 310 12.53 5.92 0.74
N TRP A 311 11.59 5.00 0.93
CA TRP A 311 11.20 4.01 -0.07
C TRP A 311 10.63 4.67 -1.32
N LEU A 312 9.77 5.70 -1.17
CA LEU A 312 9.27 6.48 -2.31
C LEU A 312 10.43 7.12 -3.11
N LEU A 313 11.40 7.70 -2.41
CA LEU A 313 12.57 8.34 -3.02
C LEU A 313 13.53 7.36 -3.71
N LEU A 314 13.46 6.06 -3.42
CA LEU A 314 14.25 5.02 -4.11
C LEU A 314 13.60 4.54 -5.42
N LEU A 315 12.28 4.69 -5.58
CA LEU A 315 11.55 4.17 -6.76
C LEU A 315 12.07 4.68 -8.13
N PRO A 316 12.53 5.95 -8.29
CA PRO A 316 13.04 6.44 -9.58
C PRO A 316 14.40 5.87 -10.00
N LEU A 317 15.09 5.11 -9.13
CA LEU A 317 16.35 4.45 -9.46
C LEU A 317 16.15 3.32 -10.49
N ASP A 318 17.22 2.97 -11.21
CA ASP A 318 17.15 2.00 -12.31
C ASP A 318 16.85 0.57 -11.84
N GLU A 319 17.18 0.23 -10.58
CA GLU A 319 16.99 -1.08 -9.95
C GLU A 319 15.54 -1.34 -9.51
N TYR A 320 14.77 -0.29 -9.22
CA TYR A 320 13.39 -0.37 -8.71
C TYR A 320 12.32 -0.07 -9.77
N SER A 321 12.73 0.49 -10.90
CA SER A 321 11.87 0.74 -12.06
C SER A 321 12.23 -0.21 -13.21
N ARG A 322 11.25 -0.54 -14.06
CA ARG A 322 11.38 -1.50 -15.16
C ARG A 322 11.08 -0.83 -16.49
N GLN A 323 11.70 -1.32 -17.57
CA GLN A 323 11.30 -0.92 -18.92
C GLN A 323 9.85 -1.38 -19.18
N THR A 324 9.05 -0.57 -19.88
CA THR A 324 7.73 -0.95 -20.34
C THR A 324 7.81 -1.97 -21.48
N TYR A 325 6.76 -2.78 -21.62
CA TYR A 325 6.60 -3.76 -22.69
C TYR A 325 5.11 -3.93 -22.95
N ILE A 326 4.73 -4.39 -24.14
CA ILE A 326 3.34 -4.81 -24.42
C ILE A 326 3.21 -6.27 -23.98
N SER A 327 2.25 -6.56 -23.10
CA SER A 327 1.92 -7.91 -22.63
C SER A 327 0.96 -8.60 -23.61
N GLU A 328 -0.04 -7.85 -24.08
CA GLU A 328 -1.09 -8.34 -24.98
C GLU A 328 -0.59 -8.46 -26.43
N ASN A 329 -0.41 -9.70 -26.88
CA ASN A 329 0.08 -10.00 -28.21
C ASN A 329 -0.88 -9.56 -29.32
N ALA A 330 -2.19 -9.49 -29.06
CA ALA A 330 -3.20 -9.10 -30.05
C ALA A 330 -3.11 -7.64 -30.50
N LEU A 331 -2.52 -6.74 -29.68
CA LEU A 331 -2.42 -5.31 -30.01
C LEU A 331 -1.56 -5.03 -31.24
N LEU A 332 -0.54 -5.86 -31.51
CA LEU A 332 0.33 -5.80 -32.70
C LEU A 332 0.73 -4.35 -33.12
N PRO A 333 1.22 -3.50 -32.19
CA PRO A 333 1.38 -2.05 -32.42
C PRO A 333 2.28 -1.76 -33.62
N GLY A 334 1.80 -0.92 -34.53
CA GLY A 334 2.56 -0.43 -35.68
C GLY A 334 2.89 -1.47 -36.76
N GLN A 335 2.39 -2.71 -36.67
CA GLN A 335 2.68 -3.76 -37.65
C GLN A 335 2.06 -3.53 -39.04
N VAL A 336 1.02 -2.68 -39.13
CA VAL A 336 0.34 -2.37 -40.39
C VAL A 336 0.55 -0.91 -40.74
N HIS A 337 0.92 -0.63 -41.99
CA HIS A 337 1.02 0.74 -42.50
C HIS A 337 -0.33 1.45 -42.39
N ALA A 338 -0.31 2.66 -41.84
CA ALA A 338 -1.42 3.61 -41.87
C ALA A 338 -1.40 4.35 -43.22
N TYR A 339 -2.57 4.49 -43.86
CA TYR A 339 -2.73 5.06 -45.21
C TYR A 339 -3.44 6.42 -45.20
N PHE A 340 -3.76 6.97 -44.02
CA PHE A 340 -4.33 8.30 -43.86
C PHE A 340 -3.32 9.40 -44.27
N THR A 341 -3.35 9.80 -45.55
CA THR A 341 -2.45 10.83 -46.10
C THR A 341 -3.02 11.44 -47.40
N GLY A 342 -2.30 12.40 -47.98
CA GLY A 342 -2.53 12.92 -49.33
C GLY A 342 -3.92 13.53 -49.52
N SER A 343 -4.82 12.79 -50.20
CA SER A 343 -6.18 13.26 -50.49
C SER A 343 -7.00 13.60 -49.26
N GLU A 344 -6.78 12.91 -48.13
CA GLU A 344 -7.52 13.19 -46.90
C GLU A 344 -7.13 14.53 -46.26
N GLN A 345 -5.93 15.07 -46.55
CA GLN A 345 -5.53 16.42 -46.12
C GLN A 345 -6.39 17.51 -46.80
N ASN A 346 -6.81 17.30 -48.05
CA ASN A 346 -7.71 18.22 -48.73
C ASN A 346 -9.12 18.19 -48.11
N ILE A 347 -9.58 17.01 -47.67
CA ILE A 347 -10.87 16.85 -46.99
C ILE A 347 -10.84 17.49 -45.60
N PHE A 348 -9.76 17.27 -44.83
CA PHE A 348 -9.50 17.96 -43.57
C PHE A 348 -9.56 19.48 -43.74
N ARG A 349 -8.81 20.04 -44.72
CA ARG A 349 -8.83 21.49 -45.00
C ARG A 349 -10.20 22.01 -45.45
N GLY A 350 -11.00 21.18 -46.14
CA GLY A 350 -12.39 21.49 -46.48
C GLY A 350 -13.28 21.63 -45.25
N TYR A 351 -13.39 20.57 -44.44
CA TYR A 351 -14.18 20.58 -43.21
C TYR A 351 -13.71 21.64 -42.22
N LYS A 352 -12.40 21.89 -42.13
CA LYS A 352 -11.83 22.96 -41.30
C LYS A 352 -12.38 24.32 -41.72
N LYS A 353 -12.37 24.64 -43.02
CA LYS A 353 -12.90 25.91 -43.54
C LYS A 353 -14.41 26.06 -43.29
N GLU A 354 -15.17 24.98 -43.44
CA GLU A 354 -16.61 24.99 -43.16
C GLU A 354 -16.91 25.28 -41.68
N LEU A 355 -16.16 24.68 -40.75
CA LEU A 355 -16.29 24.93 -39.31
C LEU A 355 -15.74 26.32 -38.91
N GLN A 356 -14.67 26.78 -39.55
CA GLN A 356 -14.13 28.14 -39.34
C GLN A 356 -15.09 29.23 -39.79
N GLY A 357 -15.81 29.02 -40.91
CA GLY A 357 -16.86 29.93 -41.38
C GLY A 357 -17.92 30.18 -40.29
N LEU A 358 -18.48 29.12 -39.71
CA LEU A 358 -19.46 29.23 -38.62
C LEU A 358 -18.93 29.98 -37.39
N ILE A 359 -17.65 29.78 -37.03
CA ILE A 359 -17.01 30.53 -35.93
C ILE A 359 -16.88 32.01 -36.27
N GLN A 360 -16.60 32.36 -37.53
CA GLN A 360 -16.45 33.74 -37.96
C GLN A 360 -17.80 34.45 -38.11
N ASP A 361 -18.77 33.84 -38.78
CA ASP A 361 -20.13 34.36 -38.95
C ASP A 361 -20.78 34.65 -37.59
N GLY A 362 -20.59 33.75 -36.61
CA GLY A 362 -21.06 33.93 -35.24
C GLY A 362 -20.35 35.03 -34.44
N ARG A 363 -19.15 35.47 -34.85
CA ARG A 363 -18.43 36.62 -34.25
C ARG A 363 -18.88 37.95 -34.85
N GLU A 364 -19.29 37.97 -36.11
CA GLU A 364 -19.68 39.19 -36.82
C GLU A 364 -21.10 39.67 -36.43
N GLN A 365 -21.92 38.82 -35.79
CA GLN A 365 -23.31 39.13 -35.43
C GLN A 365 -23.53 39.73 -34.02
N GLY A 366 -22.50 39.93 -33.19
CA GLY A 366 -22.63 40.74 -31.97
C GLY A 366 -21.56 40.53 -30.87
N PRO A 367 -21.49 41.42 -29.86
CA PRO A 367 -20.42 41.42 -28.84
C PRO A 367 -20.72 40.57 -27.60
N LEU A 368 -21.37 39.41 -27.72
CA LEU A 368 -21.68 38.53 -26.57
C LEU A 368 -20.83 37.25 -26.53
N ASN A 369 -20.59 36.77 -25.31
CA ASN A 369 -19.66 35.70 -24.94
C ASN A 369 -19.55 34.52 -25.94
N PRO A 370 -18.32 34.10 -26.31
CA PRO A 370 -18.08 33.02 -27.29
C PRO A 370 -18.48 31.61 -26.80
N ALA A 371 -19.11 31.48 -25.62
CA ALA A 371 -19.45 30.21 -24.99
C ALA A 371 -20.91 29.75 -25.18
N VAL A 372 -21.82 30.62 -25.63
CA VAL A 372 -23.29 30.35 -25.56
C VAL A 372 -23.98 30.29 -26.93
N VAL A 373 -23.48 30.99 -27.95
CA VAL A 373 -24.20 31.19 -29.22
C VAL A 373 -23.98 30.05 -30.24
N SER A 374 -22.84 29.34 -30.18
CA SER A 374 -22.37 28.54 -31.33
C SER A 374 -22.73 27.04 -31.28
N THR A 375 -23.06 26.47 -30.11
CA THR A 375 -23.20 25.01 -29.93
C THR A 375 -24.28 24.37 -30.82
N PRO A 376 -25.51 24.89 -30.95
CA PRO A 376 -26.55 24.23 -31.75
C PRO A 376 -26.23 24.22 -33.25
N GLU A 377 -25.67 25.30 -33.79
CA GLU A 377 -25.32 25.40 -35.21
C GLU A 377 -24.13 24.51 -35.56
N ILE A 378 -23.10 24.48 -34.71
CA ILE A 378 -21.99 23.53 -34.84
C ILE A 378 -22.51 22.10 -34.74
N SER A 379 -23.36 21.78 -33.75
CA SER A 379 -23.92 20.44 -33.59
C SER A 379 -24.74 20.00 -34.80
N ASN A 380 -25.52 20.90 -35.40
CA ASN A 380 -26.23 20.67 -36.65
C ASN A 380 -25.27 20.46 -37.83
N LYS A 381 -24.19 21.25 -37.93
CA LYS A 381 -23.20 21.11 -39.01
C LYS A 381 -22.39 19.82 -38.92
N ILE A 382 -21.89 19.47 -37.73
CA ILE A 382 -21.25 18.18 -37.42
C ILE A 382 -22.21 17.05 -37.79
N SER A 383 -23.48 17.16 -37.39
CA SER A 383 -24.51 16.18 -37.73
C SER A 383 -24.74 16.04 -39.25
N SER A 384 -24.74 17.15 -40.00
CA SER A 384 -24.81 17.11 -41.47
C SER A 384 -23.61 16.37 -42.05
N ILE A 385 -22.38 16.79 -41.71
CA ILE A 385 -21.14 16.19 -42.24
C ILE A 385 -21.10 14.67 -42.00
N LEU A 386 -21.50 14.21 -40.81
CA LEU A 386 -21.56 12.79 -40.49
C LEU A 386 -22.66 12.04 -41.28
N ARG A 387 -23.83 12.65 -41.50
CA ARG A 387 -24.91 12.09 -42.35
C ARG A 387 -24.50 12.04 -43.82
N ASP A 388 -23.85 13.08 -44.32
CA ASP A 388 -23.32 13.20 -45.69
C ASP A 388 -22.19 12.18 -45.94
N ALA A 389 -21.43 11.83 -44.89
CA ALA A 389 -20.46 10.73 -44.89
C ALA A 389 -21.11 9.32 -44.78
N GLY A 390 -22.43 9.23 -44.62
CA GLY A 390 -23.19 7.97 -44.58
C GLY A 390 -23.21 7.25 -43.22
N LEU A 391 -23.06 7.98 -42.11
CA LEU A 391 -23.14 7.42 -40.75
C LEU A 391 -24.56 7.59 -40.19
N LYS A 392 -24.95 6.70 -39.25
CA LYS A 392 -26.11 6.94 -38.39
C LYS A 392 -25.71 7.93 -37.31
N VAL A 393 -26.47 9.02 -37.16
CA VAL A 393 -26.15 10.15 -36.28
C VAL A 393 -27.29 10.44 -35.33
N ALA A 394 -26.95 10.68 -34.07
CA ALA A 394 -27.85 11.11 -33.00
C ALA A 394 -27.25 12.28 -32.22
N THR A 395 -28.11 12.99 -31.48
CA THR A 395 -27.72 13.97 -30.48
C THR A 395 -28.28 13.59 -29.11
N GLN A 396 -27.70 14.16 -28.05
CA GLN A 396 -28.09 13.94 -26.67
C GLN A 396 -27.92 15.24 -25.90
N LYS A 397 -29.01 15.76 -25.31
CA LYS A 397 -28.95 16.94 -24.44
C LYS A 397 -28.75 16.53 -22.97
N TYR A 398 -28.02 17.35 -22.24
CA TYR A 398 -27.73 17.13 -20.83
C TYR A 398 -27.70 18.43 -20.03
N GLU A 399 -28.00 18.33 -18.74
CA GLU A 399 -27.89 19.39 -17.75
C GLU A 399 -27.36 18.80 -16.43
N TYR A 400 -26.25 19.33 -15.92
CA TYR A 400 -25.74 19.07 -14.56
C TYR A 400 -25.74 20.37 -13.75
N LYS A 401 -25.92 20.27 -12.43
CA LYS A 401 -25.85 21.41 -11.50
C LYS A 401 -24.91 21.08 -10.37
N SER A 402 -23.91 21.93 -10.15
CA SER A 402 -22.95 21.80 -9.05
C SER A 402 -22.47 23.17 -8.60
N ALA A 403 -22.32 23.37 -7.28
CA ALA A 403 -21.90 24.64 -6.66
C ALA A 403 -22.68 25.90 -7.15
N GLY A 404 -23.95 25.72 -7.56
CA GLY A 404 -24.79 26.79 -8.13
C GLY A 404 -24.56 27.10 -9.62
N ILE A 405 -23.60 26.43 -10.27
CA ILE A 405 -23.32 26.55 -11.71
C ILE A 405 -24.11 25.46 -12.44
N THR A 406 -24.78 25.85 -13.53
CA THR A 406 -25.48 24.92 -14.43
C THR A 406 -24.61 24.67 -15.67
N TYR A 407 -24.22 23.42 -15.88
CA TYR A 407 -23.48 22.96 -17.05
C TYR A 407 -24.45 22.24 -17.98
N GLN A 408 -24.61 22.73 -19.20
CA GLN A 408 -25.58 22.19 -20.16
C GLN A 408 -24.97 22.13 -21.55
N GLY A 409 -25.40 21.17 -22.35
CA GLY A 409 -24.90 21.00 -23.71
C GLY A 409 -25.69 19.98 -24.53
N GLU A 410 -25.28 19.84 -25.79
CA GLU A 410 -25.79 18.83 -26.71
C GLU A 410 -24.60 18.09 -27.34
N ASN A 411 -24.42 16.82 -26.94
CA ASN A 411 -23.46 15.92 -27.57
C ASN A 411 -23.98 15.51 -28.95
N VAL A 412 -23.09 15.46 -29.94
CA VAL A 412 -23.36 14.84 -31.25
C VAL A 412 -22.54 13.57 -31.36
N TYR A 413 -23.10 12.48 -31.86
CA TYR A 413 -22.33 11.27 -32.11
C TYR A 413 -22.81 10.49 -33.33
N GLY A 414 -21.88 9.76 -33.95
CA GLY A 414 -22.13 8.93 -35.13
C GLY A 414 -21.52 7.54 -35.00
N ILE A 415 -22.20 6.52 -35.54
CA ILE A 415 -21.75 5.12 -35.45
C ILE A 415 -21.40 4.57 -36.84
N ILE A 416 -20.14 4.17 -37.01
CA ILE A 416 -19.66 3.35 -38.13
C ILE A 416 -19.85 1.88 -37.74
N HIS A 417 -20.74 1.19 -38.43
CA HIS A 417 -20.96 -0.25 -38.19
C HIS A 417 -19.83 -1.06 -38.85
N ALA A 418 -19.31 -2.06 -38.14
CA ALA A 418 -18.23 -2.94 -38.57
C ALA A 418 -18.60 -3.75 -39.82
N PRO A 419 -17.84 -3.68 -40.94
CA PRO A 419 -18.10 -4.52 -42.10
C PRO A 419 -17.80 -6.01 -41.90
N ARG A 420 -17.03 -6.37 -40.85
CA ARG A 420 -16.67 -7.75 -40.49
C ARG A 420 -17.17 -8.18 -39.10
N GLY A 421 -17.85 -7.28 -38.39
CA GLY A 421 -18.37 -7.53 -37.05
C GLY A 421 -19.87 -7.79 -37.04
N ASP A 422 -20.36 -8.30 -35.92
CA ASP A 422 -21.77 -8.48 -35.60
C ASP A 422 -22.34 -7.34 -34.75
N ALA A 423 -21.59 -6.23 -34.61
CA ALA A 423 -21.86 -5.07 -33.77
C ALA A 423 -21.98 -5.37 -32.25
N THR A 424 -21.39 -6.47 -31.77
CA THR A 424 -21.32 -6.79 -30.32
C THR A 424 -20.24 -6.03 -29.56
N GLU A 425 -19.29 -5.39 -30.26
CA GLU A 425 -18.18 -4.63 -29.68
C GLU A 425 -17.97 -3.30 -30.41
N ALA A 426 -17.51 -2.26 -29.70
CA ALA A 426 -17.23 -0.95 -30.28
C ALA A 426 -15.97 -0.27 -29.69
N ILE A 427 -15.36 0.60 -30.49
CA ILE A 427 -14.26 1.50 -30.12
C ILE A 427 -14.79 2.94 -30.14
N VAL A 428 -14.41 3.76 -29.17
CA VAL A 428 -14.85 5.17 -29.10
C VAL A 428 -13.72 6.12 -29.52
N LEU A 429 -14.04 7.06 -30.42
CA LEU A 429 -13.24 8.24 -30.69
C LEU A 429 -13.95 9.47 -30.15
N VAL A 430 -13.31 10.22 -29.27
CA VAL A 430 -13.86 11.48 -28.74
C VAL A 430 -13.07 12.67 -29.26
N ALA A 431 -13.76 13.66 -29.80
CA ALA A 431 -13.19 14.96 -30.11
C ALA A 431 -14.14 16.03 -29.55
N ALA A 432 -13.87 16.47 -28.33
CA ALA A 432 -14.61 17.57 -27.71
C ALA A 432 -14.37 18.88 -28.45
N TRP A 433 -15.36 19.79 -28.50
CA TRP A 433 -15.18 21.12 -29.10
C TRP A 433 -14.26 22.02 -28.27
N LYS A 434 -14.31 21.88 -26.94
CA LYS A 434 -13.38 22.48 -25.97
C LYS A 434 -12.55 21.41 -25.28
N THR A 435 -11.23 21.59 -25.21
CA THR A 435 -10.30 20.68 -24.51
C THR A 435 -10.49 20.70 -22.99
N ALA A 436 -9.78 19.81 -22.28
CA ALA A 436 -9.72 19.82 -20.81
C ALA A 436 -9.27 21.17 -20.20
N ASP A 437 -8.48 21.94 -20.96
CA ASP A 437 -7.94 23.27 -20.63
C ASP A 437 -8.82 24.44 -21.15
N ASP A 438 -10.03 24.14 -21.65
CA ASP A 438 -10.99 25.07 -22.26
C ASP A 438 -10.55 25.74 -23.60
N GLU A 439 -9.52 25.20 -24.25
CA GLU A 439 -9.05 25.65 -25.57
C GLU A 439 -9.93 25.13 -26.71
N LEU A 440 -10.03 25.89 -27.81
CA LEU A 440 -10.84 25.52 -28.98
C LEU A 440 -10.18 24.38 -29.78
N ASN A 441 -10.75 23.19 -29.74
CA ASN A 441 -10.22 21.96 -30.36
C ASN A 441 -10.62 21.80 -31.85
N LEU A 442 -10.55 22.89 -32.62
CA LEU A 442 -11.01 22.91 -34.01
C LEU A 442 -10.31 21.85 -34.88
N ASN A 443 -8.98 21.71 -34.77
CA ASN A 443 -8.24 20.72 -35.54
C ASN A 443 -8.55 19.28 -35.10
N GLY A 444 -8.75 19.03 -33.81
CA GLY A 444 -9.12 17.70 -33.31
C GLY A 444 -10.50 17.24 -33.80
N VAL A 445 -11.51 18.12 -33.73
CA VAL A 445 -12.86 17.86 -34.26
C VAL A 445 -12.84 17.66 -35.78
N THR A 446 -12.11 18.51 -36.50
CA THR A 446 -11.94 18.35 -37.96
C THR A 446 -11.28 17.01 -38.29
N LEU A 447 -10.22 16.63 -37.57
CA LEU A 447 -9.50 15.37 -37.79
C LEU A 447 -10.40 14.16 -37.55
N ALA A 448 -11.19 14.17 -36.47
CA ALA A 448 -12.19 13.14 -36.19
C ALA A 448 -13.26 13.03 -37.29
N LEU A 449 -13.76 14.15 -37.83
CA LEU A 449 -14.69 14.15 -38.98
C LEU A 449 -14.05 13.56 -40.25
N THR A 450 -12.79 13.91 -40.53
CA THR A 450 -12.04 13.32 -41.67
C THR A 450 -11.81 11.83 -41.48
N LEU A 451 -11.42 11.39 -40.28
CA LEU A 451 -11.27 9.99 -39.90
C LEU A 451 -12.59 9.23 -40.00
N ALA A 452 -13.73 9.82 -39.61
CA ALA A 452 -15.05 9.19 -39.74
C ALA A 452 -15.35 8.79 -41.19
N ARG A 453 -15.20 9.75 -42.12
CA ARG A 453 -15.41 9.54 -43.55
C ARG A 453 -14.38 8.56 -44.15
N TYR A 454 -13.13 8.62 -43.70
CA TYR A 454 -12.08 7.70 -44.12
C TYR A 454 -12.39 6.27 -43.64
N PHE A 455 -12.55 6.03 -42.34
CA PHE A 455 -12.85 4.72 -41.77
C PHE A 455 -14.11 4.08 -42.34
N LYS A 456 -15.16 4.85 -42.62
CA LYS A 456 -16.41 4.34 -43.23
C LYS A 456 -16.20 3.69 -44.62
N ARG A 457 -15.12 4.03 -45.32
CA ARG A 457 -14.75 3.45 -46.63
C ARG A 457 -13.95 2.15 -46.52
N TRP A 458 -13.42 1.82 -45.35
CA TRP A 458 -12.54 0.68 -45.15
C TRP A 458 -13.32 -0.55 -44.68
N SER A 459 -13.05 -1.70 -45.29
CA SER A 459 -13.72 -2.96 -45.01
C SER A 459 -13.03 -3.83 -43.95
N LEU A 460 -12.08 -3.30 -43.19
CA LEU A 460 -11.26 -4.07 -42.25
C LEU A 460 -11.79 -4.14 -40.81
N TRP A 461 -12.76 -3.29 -40.46
CA TRP A 461 -13.23 -3.16 -39.07
C TRP A 461 -14.09 -4.35 -38.66
N SER A 462 -13.72 -4.94 -37.52
CA SER A 462 -14.42 -6.02 -36.83
C SER A 462 -15.22 -5.51 -35.63
N LYS A 463 -14.87 -4.33 -35.10
CA LYS A 463 -15.61 -3.60 -34.07
C LYS A 463 -16.26 -2.35 -34.67
N ASP A 464 -17.42 -1.97 -34.14
CA ASP A 464 -18.04 -0.68 -34.48
C ASP A 464 -17.13 0.47 -34.04
N ILE A 465 -17.20 1.61 -34.72
CA ILE A 465 -16.48 2.83 -34.30
C ILE A 465 -17.50 3.93 -34.05
N ILE A 466 -17.56 4.37 -32.80
CA ILE A 466 -18.41 5.47 -32.36
C ILE A 466 -17.56 6.74 -32.31
N LEU A 467 -17.97 7.79 -33.03
CA LEU A 467 -17.37 9.10 -32.93
C LEU A 467 -18.27 10.02 -32.11
N VAL A 468 -17.75 10.58 -31.02
CA VAL A 468 -18.46 11.44 -30.08
C VAL A 468 -17.85 12.84 -30.10
N PHE A 469 -18.69 13.83 -30.33
CA PHE A 469 -18.37 15.25 -30.41
C PHE A 469 -19.12 16.00 -29.30
N PRO A 470 -18.62 15.95 -28.06
CA PRO A 470 -19.21 16.70 -26.96
C PRO A 470 -18.84 18.20 -27.05
N PRO A 471 -19.65 19.11 -26.48
CA PRO A 471 -19.28 20.52 -26.38
C PRO A 471 -17.98 20.78 -25.61
N ASP A 472 -17.65 19.91 -24.67
CA ASP A 472 -16.50 20.02 -23.77
C ASP A 472 -15.97 18.64 -23.33
N SER A 473 -14.69 18.56 -22.94
CA SER A 473 -14.05 17.32 -22.48
C SER A 473 -14.46 16.82 -21.10
N LYS A 474 -15.31 17.53 -20.32
CA LYS A 474 -15.59 17.22 -18.90
C LYS A 474 -17.04 16.79 -18.66
N THR A 475 -18.02 17.60 -19.04
CA THR A 475 -19.45 17.30 -18.85
C THR A 475 -20.05 16.49 -19.98
N GLY A 476 -19.78 16.86 -21.24
CA GLY A 476 -20.38 16.18 -22.38
C GLY A 476 -19.99 14.71 -22.48
N THR A 477 -18.71 14.39 -22.29
CA THR A 477 -18.25 12.99 -22.29
C THR A 477 -18.86 12.18 -21.15
N GLN A 478 -18.98 12.75 -19.93
CA GLN A 478 -19.61 12.06 -18.80
C GLN A 478 -21.10 11.77 -19.09
N ALA A 479 -21.86 12.76 -19.53
CA ALA A 479 -23.28 12.58 -19.88
C ALA A 479 -23.49 11.50 -20.94
N TRP A 480 -22.56 11.41 -21.91
CA TRP A 480 -22.64 10.39 -22.96
C TRP A 480 -22.37 8.98 -22.43
N ILE A 481 -21.32 8.78 -21.62
CA ILE A 481 -20.98 7.45 -21.10
C ILE A 481 -21.97 6.98 -20.01
N ASP A 482 -22.43 7.87 -19.13
CA ASP A 482 -23.50 7.61 -18.16
C ASP A 482 -24.75 7.06 -18.87
N ALA A 483 -25.13 7.69 -19.99
CA ALA A 483 -26.30 7.28 -20.77
C ALA A 483 -26.05 6.05 -21.66
N TYR A 484 -24.80 5.77 -22.03
CA TYR A 484 -24.44 4.51 -22.69
C TYR A 484 -24.71 3.31 -21.78
N HIS A 485 -24.37 3.44 -20.49
CA HIS A 485 -24.53 2.39 -19.48
C HIS A 485 -25.85 2.46 -18.67
N ASP A 486 -26.79 3.32 -19.07
CA ASP A 486 -28.10 3.53 -18.40
C ASP A 486 -28.00 3.91 -16.90
N LEU A 487 -26.92 4.62 -16.54
CA LEU A 487 -26.61 5.11 -15.19
C LEU A 487 -26.72 6.64 -15.08
N HIS A 488 -27.40 7.28 -16.03
CA HIS A 488 -27.56 8.72 -16.12
C HIS A 488 -28.67 9.28 -15.21
N PRO A 489 -28.52 10.50 -14.66
CA PRO A 489 -29.59 11.16 -13.93
C PRO A 489 -30.70 11.66 -14.86
N ALA A 490 -31.88 11.95 -14.32
CA ALA A 490 -33.06 12.39 -15.09
C ALA A 490 -32.88 13.73 -15.85
N SER A 491 -31.82 14.49 -15.59
CA SER A 491 -31.44 15.72 -16.30
C SER A 491 -30.56 15.47 -17.54
N VAL A 492 -30.19 14.22 -17.79
CA VAL A 492 -29.44 13.77 -18.97
C VAL A 492 -30.38 12.94 -19.85
N GLN A 493 -30.37 13.14 -21.16
CA GLN A 493 -31.19 12.33 -22.07
C GLN A 493 -30.57 10.94 -22.30
N PRO A 494 -31.40 9.88 -22.42
CA PRO A 494 -30.93 8.56 -22.85
C PRO A 494 -30.45 8.60 -24.30
N LEU A 495 -29.53 7.70 -24.66
CA LEU A 495 -29.00 7.61 -26.01
C LEU A 495 -29.99 6.90 -26.97
N PRO A 496 -30.47 7.54 -28.05
CA PRO A 496 -31.40 6.92 -29.00
C PRO A 496 -30.70 5.91 -29.94
N LEU A 497 -29.37 5.94 -30.02
CA LEU A 497 -28.53 4.96 -30.72
C LEU A 497 -27.47 4.42 -29.75
N LYS A 498 -27.35 3.10 -29.63
CA LYS A 498 -26.24 2.41 -28.96
C LYS A 498 -25.59 1.39 -29.92
N SER A 499 -24.41 0.91 -29.58
CA SER A 499 -23.72 -0.19 -30.25
C SER A 499 -23.35 -1.25 -29.19
N GLY A 500 -22.35 -2.09 -29.46
CA GLY A 500 -21.86 -3.14 -28.58
C GLY A 500 -21.10 -2.67 -27.35
N ALA A 501 -20.44 -3.61 -26.67
CA ALA A 501 -19.59 -3.34 -25.51
C ALA A 501 -18.39 -2.47 -25.90
N LEU A 502 -18.08 -1.45 -25.09
CA LEU A 502 -17.01 -0.51 -25.38
C LEU A 502 -15.66 -1.10 -24.98
N GLN A 503 -14.81 -1.40 -25.97
CA GLN A 503 -13.52 -2.07 -25.76
C GLN A 503 -12.38 -1.11 -25.40
N GLY A 504 -12.50 0.17 -25.79
CA GLY A 504 -11.54 1.21 -25.45
C GLY A 504 -11.89 2.55 -26.10
N ALA A 505 -11.30 3.63 -25.60
CA ALA A 505 -11.54 4.98 -26.11
C ALA A 505 -10.25 5.77 -26.37
N LEU A 506 -10.23 6.54 -27.46
CA LEU A 506 -9.15 7.48 -27.78
C LEU A 506 -9.73 8.88 -27.90
N VAL A 507 -9.13 9.84 -27.20
CA VAL A 507 -9.54 11.25 -27.23
C VAL A 507 -8.52 12.06 -28.01
N ILE A 508 -9.00 12.96 -28.88
CA ILE A 508 -8.18 13.78 -29.77
C ILE A 508 -8.31 15.24 -29.34
N GLU A 509 -7.23 15.83 -28.81
CA GLU A 509 -7.18 17.24 -28.40
C GLU A 509 -6.04 17.98 -29.12
N TYR A 510 -6.35 18.60 -30.27
CA TYR A 510 -5.44 19.37 -31.11
C TYR A 510 -5.97 20.83 -31.23
N PRO A 511 -5.59 21.73 -30.31
CA PRO A 511 -6.18 23.08 -30.20
C PRO A 511 -5.46 24.20 -30.96
N PHE A 512 -4.40 23.90 -31.73
CA PHE A 512 -3.58 24.88 -32.43
C PHE A 512 -3.36 24.51 -33.90
N GLU A 513 -2.93 25.48 -34.73
CA GLU A 513 -2.82 25.32 -36.19
C GLU A 513 -1.42 25.00 -36.72
N HIS A 514 -0.37 25.19 -35.91
CA HIS A 514 1.01 24.96 -36.32
C HIS A 514 1.42 23.48 -36.24
N HIS A 515 2.50 23.12 -36.95
CA HIS A 515 3.12 21.80 -36.84
C HIS A 515 3.62 21.51 -35.42
N PHE A 516 3.69 20.23 -35.07
CA PHE A 516 4.12 19.78 -33.75
C PHE A 516 5.36 18.88 -33.78
N ARG A 517 5.96 18.68 -32.59
CA ARG A 517 7.17 17.85 -32.41
C ARG A 517 6.91 16.54 -31.68
N SER A 518 5.92 16.53 -30.80
CA SER A 518 5.71 15.43 -29.87
C SER A 518 4.25 15.21 -29.55
N LEU A 519 3.92 13.97 -29.17
CA LEU A 519 2.61 13.57 -28.71
C LEU A 519 2.64 13.42 -27.18
N HIS A 520 1.97 14.32 -26.49
CA HIS A 520 1.70 14.21 -25.06
C HIS A 520 0.50 13.27 -24.85
N ILE A 521 0.71 12.20 -24.09
CA ILE A 521 -0.32 11.19 -23.80
C ILE A 521 -0.80 11.40 -22.36
N VAL A 522 -2.07 11.78 -22.21
CA VAL A 522 -2.72 11.94 -20.90
C VAL A 522 -3.47 10.67 -20.55
N TYR A 523 -3.26 10.18 -19.34
CA TYR A 523 -3.74 8.87 -18.88
C TYR A 523 -4.27 8.87 -17.43
N ASP A 524 -4.06 9.94 -16.65
CA ASP A 524 -4.53 9.97 -15.24
C ASP A 524 -6.07 10.08 -15.22
N GLY A 525 -6.75 9.06 -14.69
CA GLY A 525 -8.20 9.02 -14.53
C GLY A 525 -8.69 9.62 -13.21
N VAL A 526 -10.01 9.73 -13.09
CA VAL A 526 -10.68 10.14 -11.84
C VAL A 526 -10.31 9.18 -10.70
N ASN A 527 -10.33 9.69 -9.47
CA ASN A 527 -10.05 8.94 -8.25
C ASN A 527 -8.68 8.22 -8.21
N GLY A 528 -7.75 8.54 -9.13
CA GLY A 528 -6.44 7.88 -9.24
C GLY A 528 -6.45 6.58 -10.06
N GLN A 529 -7.54 6.30 -10.79
CA GLN A 529 -7.61 5.18 -11.73
C GLN A 529 -6.71 5.42 -12.94
N LEU A 530 -6.17 4.35 -13.52
CA LEU A 530 -5.27 4.39 -14.67
C LEU A 530 -5.75 3.37 -15.73
N PRO A 531 -5.56 3.65 -17.04
CA PRO A 531 -5.82 2.65 -18.07
C PRO A 531 -4.79 1.52 -17.96
N ASN A 532 -5.15 0.37 -18.49
CA ASN A 532 -4.23 -0.73 -18.75
C ASN A 532 -2.95 -0.22 -19.44
N LEU A 533 -1.79 -0.54 -18.85
CA LEU A 533 -0.49 -0.03 -19.30
C LEU A 533 -0.17 -0.35 -20.76
N ASP A 534 -0.74 -1.42 -21.34
CA ASP A 534 -0.50 -1.79 -22.74
C ASP A 534 -1.13 -0.81 -23.73
N LEU A 535 -2.26 -0.16 -23.40
CA LEU A 535 -2.84 0.90 -24.23
C LEU A 535 -1.90 2.10 -24.33
N PHE A 536 -1.34 2.50 -23.18
CA PHE A 536 -0.33 3.57 -23.11
C PHE A 536 0.94 3.18 -23.89
N ASN A 537 1.48 1.98 -23.66
CA ASN A 537 2.68 1.49 -24.35
C ASN A 537 2.48 1.38 -25.87
N THR A 538 1.28 0.98 -26.30
CA THR A 538 0.88 0.91 -27.72
C THR A 538 0.91 2.30 -28.37
N ALA A 539 0.39 3.32 -27.69
CA ALA A 539 0.46 4.70 -28.16
C ALA A 539 1.90 5.23 -28.23
N VAL A 540 2.74 4.95 -27.22
CA VAL A 540 4.17 5.31 -27.23
C VAL A 540 4.91 4.60 -28.37
N ALA A 541 4.65 3.31 -28.59
CA ALA A 541 5.30 2.49 -29.62
C ALA A 541 4.92 2.93 -31.05
N ILE A 542 3.64 3.25 -31.29
CA ILE A 542 3.18 3.77 -32.58
C ILE A 542 3.75 5.16 -32.84
N ALA A 543 3.65 6.09 -31.88
CA ALA A 543 4.15 7.45 -32.04
C ALA A 543 5.66 7.48 -32.27
N SER A 544 6.43 6.83 -31.37
CA SER A 544 7.90 6.88 -31.39
C SER A 544 8.52 5.94 -32.44
N GLY A 545 7.94 4.76 -32.63
CA GLY A 545 8.48 3.72 -33.51
C GLY A 545 7.99 3.84 -34.95
N GLN A 546 6.67 3.86 -35.17
CA GLN A 546 6.10 3.87 -36.52
C GLN A 546 6.12 5.26 -37.16
N MET A 547 5.85 6.31 -36.38
CA MET A 547 5.74 7.69 -36.91
C MET A 547 6.99 8.54 -36.66
N GLY A 548 7.93 8.11 -35.82
CA GLY A 548 9.17 8.86 -35.51
C GLY A 548 8.96 10.08 -34.61
N MET A 549 7.77 10.25 -34.04
CA MET A 549 7.39 11.39 -33.21
C MET A 549 7.79 11.17 -31.74
N GLY A 550 8.28 12.20 -31.05
CA GLY A 550 8.55 12.07 -29.61
C GLY A 550 7.27 11.82 -28.80
N ALA A 551 7.25 10.82 -27.93
CA ALA A 551 6.16 10.63 -26.96
C ALA A 551 6.52 11.27 -25.61
N ASN A 552 5.58 11.98 -24.99
CA ASN A 552 5.73 12.69 -23.71
C ASN A 552 4.56 12.38 -22.76
N LEU A 553 4.78 12.57 -21.46
CA LEU A 553 3.75 12.41 -20.41
C LEU A 553 3.97 13.40 -19.26
N GLN A 554 2.95 13.64 -18.42
CA GLN A 554 3.00 14.56 -17.27
C GLN A 554 3.55 15.96 -17.57
N GLU A 555 3.28 16.49 -18.77
CA GLU A 555 3.80 17.76 -19.29
C GLU A 555 5.35 17.88 -19.19
N MET A 556 6.05 16.75 -19.23
CA MET A 556 7.52 16.69 -19.28
C MET A 556 7.95 16.65 -20.74
N LEU A 557 7.86 17.80 -21.43
CA LEU A 557 8.17 17.94 -22.86
C LEU A 557 9.65 17.70 -23.21
N GLN A 558 10.52 17.84 -22.21
CA GLN A 558 11.92 17.43 -22.23
C GLN A 558 12.11 16.53 -21.03
N HIS A 559 12.69 15.34 -21.25
CA HIS A 559 12.90 14.34 -20.21
C HIS A 559 14.19 13.56 -20.52
N ASP A 560 15.25 13.80 -19.76
CA ASP A 560 16.59 13.23 -20.02
C ASP A 560 16.78 11.81 -19.47
N ASN A 561 15.77 11.29 -18.75
CA ASN A 561 15.78 10.01 -18.04
C ASN A 561 16.74 9.96 -16.82
N SER A 562 17.16 11.11 -16.31
CA SER A 562 17.82 11.25 -15.02
C SER A 562 16.89 10.93 -13.85
N TYR A 563 17.47 10.66 -12.69
CA TYR A 563 16.73 10.49 -11.44
C TYR A 563 15.82 11.69 -11.12
N GLN A 564 16.27 12.91 -11.42
CA GLN A 564 15.51 14.14 -11.11
C GLN A 564 14.26 14.26 -11.98
N ASP A 565 14.40 14.03 -13.28
CA ASP A 565 13.26 14.05 -14.20
C ASP A 565 12.27 12.92 -13.88
N ARG A 566 12.75 11.69 -13.63
CA ARG A 566 11.89 10.57 -13.21
C ARG A 566 11.13 10.86 -11.90
N LEU A 567 11.81 11.42 -10.90
CA LEU A 567 11.20 11.82 -9.62
C LEU A 567 10.14 12.90 -9.84
N LYS A 568 10.44 13.92 -10.65
CA LYS A 568 9.50 14.99 -11.01
C LYS A 568 8.28 14.44 -11.74
N THR A 569 8.48 13.55 -12.71
CA THR A 569 7.43 12.83 -13.44
C THR A 569 6.52 12.05 -12.48
N MET A 570 7.11 11.23 -11.60
CA MET A 570 6.38 10.48 -10.58
C MET A 570 5.56 11.40 -9.66
N MET A 571 6.18 12.45 -9.11
CA MET A 571 5.51 13.38 -8.19
C MET A 571 4.37 14.16 -8.87
N ARG A 572 4.49 14.51 -10.16
CA ARG A 572 3.40 15.14 -10.92
C ARG A 572 2.21 14.19 -11.10
N SER A 573 2.44 12.94 -11.53
CA SER A 573 1.36 11.94 -11.66
C SER A 573 0.74 11.63 -10.29
N MET A 574 1.54 11.46 -9.23
CA MET A 574 1.02 11.28 -7.87
C MET A 574 0.16 12.48 -7.41
N THR A 575 0.53 13.71 -7.75
CA THR A 575 -0.27 14.89 -7.39
C THR A 575 -1.62 14.88 -8.12
N LYS A 576 -1.65 14.57 -9.42
CA LYS A 576 -2.92 14.47 -10.19
C LYS A 576 -3.81 13.35 -9.68
N GLN A 577 -3.27 12.13 -9.54
CA GLN A 577 -3.98 10.98 -8.98
C GLN A 577 -4.47 11.24 -7.55
N GLY A 578 -3.66 11.91 -6.73
CA GLY A 578 -3.99 12.24 -5.34
C GLY A 578 -5.14 13.24 -5.23
N LEU A 579 -5.22 14.23 -6.12
CA LEU A 579 -6.36 15.14 -6.21
C LEU A 579 -7.60 14.43 -6.77
N GLY A 580 -7.44 13.50 -7.71
CA GLY A 580 -8.50 12.60 -8.17
C GLY A 580 -9.53 13.21 -9.16
N TYR A 581 -9.28 14.42 -9.66
CA TYR A 581 -10.11 15.07 -10.67
C TYR A 581 -9.84 14.52 -12.08
N ALA A 582 -10.79 14.67 -13.01
CA ALA A 582 -10.59 14.26 -14.40
C ALA A 582 -9.56 15.16 -15.11
N THR A 583 -8.54 14.56 -15.71
CA THR A 583 -7.49 15.31 -16.44
C THR A 583 -7.79 15.48 -17.93
N GLY A 584 -8.85 14.82 -18.43
CA GLY A 584 -9.36 14.93 -19.79
C GLY A 584 -10.53 13.98 -20.02
N ALA A 585 -11.12 14.00 -21.21
CA ALA A 585 -12.33 13.21 -21.52
C ALA A 585 -12.12 11.68 -21.38
N HIS A 586 -10.88 11.19 -21.48
CA HIS A 586 -10.55 9.79 -21.22
C HIS A 586 -10.90 9.35 -19.79
N SER A 587 -10.88 10.28 -18.84
CA SER A 587 -11.08 9.98 -17.42
C SER A 587 -12.50 9.48 -17.12
N SER A 588 -13.50 9.90 -17.91
CA SER A 588 -14.91 9.49 -17.77
C SER A 588 -15.17 8.01 -18.11
N PHE A 589 -14.27 7.37 -18.86
CA PHE A 589 -14.40 5.96 -19.26
C PHE A 589 -13.90 4.98 -18.19
N MET A 590 -12.95 5.41 -17.35
CA MET A 590 -12.29 4.55 -16.35
C MET A 590 -13.25 3.92 -15.32
N PRO A 591 -14.26 4.64 -14.77
CA PRO A 591 -15.22 4.05 -13.82
C PRO A 591 -16.04 2.89 -14.39
N TYR A 592 -16.13 2.79 -15.72
CA TYR A 592 -16.83 1.74 -16.45
C TYR A 592 -15.91 0.59 -16.88
N HIS A 593 -14.66 0.59 -16.42
CA HIS A 593 -13.60 -0.34 -16.83
C HIS A 593 -13.30 -0.31 -18.33
N ILE A 594 -13.43 0.85 -18.96
CA ILE A 594 -13.09 1.08 -20.37
C ILE A 594 -11.76 1.83 -20.41
N ASP A 595 -10.72 1.18 -20.95
CA ASP A 595 -9.39 1.78 -21.07
C ASP A 595 -9.38 2.93 -22.07
N ALA A 596 -8.89 4.09 -21.63
CA ALA A 596 -8.92 5.30 -22.44
C ALA A 596 -7.67 6.18 -22.27
N ILE A 597 -7.27 6.86 -23.33
CA ILE A 597 -6.17 7.84 -23.32
C ILE A 597 -6.52 9.09 -24.15
N THR A 598 -5.97 10.24 -23.75
CA THR A 598 -6.06 11.49 -24.53
C THR A 598 -4.74 11.79 -25.23
N LEU A 599 -4.82 12.09 -26.51
CA LEU A 599 -3.70 12.37 -27.40
C LEU A 599 -3.65 13.88 -27.69
N GLN A 600 -2.61 14.54 -27.18
CA GLN A 600 -2.37 15.97 -27.34
C GLN A 600 -1.05 16.21 -28.08
N PRO A 601 -1.03 16.67 -29.35
CA PRO A 601 0.21 17.18 -29.95
C PRO A 601 0.72 18.39 -29.14
N LYS A 602 2.04 18.50 -28.93
CA LYS A 602 2.68 19.61 -28.21
C LYS A 602 4.08 19.94 -28.79
N GLY A 603 4.48 21.19 -28.58
CA GLY A 603 5.75 21.78 -29.06
C GLY A 603 5.71 22.14 -30.55
N GLU A 604 6.67 22.92 -31.04
CA GLU A 604 6.84 23.24 -32.47
C GLU A 604 7.76 22.21 -33.14
N GLY A 605 7.36 21.71 -34.32
CA GLY A 605 8.11 20.70 -35.06
C GLY A 605 7.70 20.59 -36.53
N TRP A 606 7.76 19.37 -37.08
CA TRP A 606 7.53 19.08 -38.50
C TRP A 606 6.29 18.19 -38.74
N GLU A 607 5.69 17.66 -37.67
CA GLU A 607 4.54 16.76 -37.74
C GLU A 607 3.23 17.54 -37.95
N ASP A 608 2.29 16.94 -38.66
CA ASP A 608 1.06 17.58 -39.11
C ASP A 608 -0.20 16.78 -38.73
N GLU A 609 -1.37 17.29 -39.13
CA GLU A 609 -2.65 16.60 -38.95
C GLU A 609 -2.69 15.17 -39.54
N MET A 610 -1.88 14.87 -40.56
CA MET A 610 -1.80 13.54 -41.18
C MET A 610 -0.92 12.60 -40.35
N ALA A 611 0.14 13.08 -39.70
CA ALA A 611 0.92 12.30 -38.72
C ALA A 611 0.06 11.89 -37.52
N LEU A 612 -0.72 12.83 -36.96
CA LEU A 612 -1.67 12.51 -35.88
C LEU A 612 -2.77 11.55 -36.37
N GLY A 613 -3.34 11.78 -37.55
CA GLY A 613 -4.36 10.90 -38.13
C GLY A 613 -3.87 9.47 -38.38
N ARG A 614 -2.64 9.29 -38.88
CA ARG A 614 -2.00 7.96 -39.02
C ARG A 614 -1.78 7.28 -37.67
N THR A 615 -1.45 8.04 -36.63
CA THR A 615 -1.29 7.53 -35.26
C THR A 615 -2.61 6.99 -34.72
N ILE A 616 -3.70 7.76 -34.88
CA ILE A 616 -5.04 7.36 -34.47
C ILE A 616 -5.54 6.16 -35.29
N GLU A 617 -5.30 6.14 -36.62
CA GLU A 617 -5.61 4.98 -37.46
C GLU A 617 -4.91 3.71 -36.96
N SER A 618 -3.62 3.79 -36.64
CA SER A 618 -2.83 2.66 -36.15
C SER A 618 -3.32 2.19 -34.77
N LEU A 619 -3.66 3.12 -33.87
CA LEU A 619 -4.26 2.81 -32.56
C LEU A 619 -5.65 2.15 -32.67
N CYS A 620 -6.53 2.66 -33.54
CA CYS A 620 -7.81 2.03 -33.84
C CYS A 620 -7.65 0.61 -34.40
N ARG A 621 -6.63 0.36 -35.23
CA ARG A 621 -6.30 -0.98 -35.73
C ARG A 621 -5.84 -1.91 -34.60
N SER A 622 -4.98 -1.45 -33.69
CA SER A 622 -4.57 -2.21 -32.51
C SER A 622 -5.75 -2.58 -31.61
N LEU A 623 -6.64 -1.63 -31.29
CA LEU A 623 -7.86 -1.90 -30.51
C LEU A 623 -8.84 -2.82 -31.26
N ASN A 624 -8.94 -2.72 -32.59
CA ASN A 624 -9.80 -3.58 -33.40
C ASN A 624 -9.37 -5.05 -33.36
N ASN A 625 -8.07 -5.33 -33.17
CA ASN A 625 -7.50 -6.68 -33.13
C ASN A 625 -7.70 -7.41 -31.79
N LEU A 626 -8.03 -6.70 -30.70
CA LEU A 626 -8.32 -7.32 -29.40
C LEU A 626 -9.47 -8.33 -29.52
N LEU A 627 -9.37 -9.47 -28.84
CA LEU A 627 -10.45 -10.47 -28.77
C LEU A 627 -11.20 -10.43 -27.43
N GLU A 628 -10.68 -9.66 -26.48
CA GLU A 628 -11.11 -9.56 -25.09
C GLU A 628 -10.64 -8.22 -24.53
N HIS A 629 -11.27 -7.76 -23.44
CA HIS A 629 -10.81 -6.56 -22.73
C HIS A 629 -9.37 -6.74 -22.23
N LEU A 630 -8.58 -5.65 -22.28
CA LEU A 630 -7.19 -5.66 -21.80
C LEU A 630 -7.14 -6.03 -20.32
N HIS A 631 -6.50 -7.15 -19.98
CA HIS A 631 -6.42 -7.60 -18.58
C HIS A 631 -5.07 -8.25 -18.20
N GLN A 632 -4.19 -8.53 -19.16
CA GLN A 632 -2.92 -9.21 -18.92
C GLN A 632 -1.83 -8.29 -18.32
N SER A 633 -1.90 -6.99 -18.60
CA SER A 633 -0.93 -5.98 -18.14
C SER A 633 -1.35 -5.28 -16.83
N PHE A 634 -0.53 -4.33 -16.37
CA PHE A 634 -0.73 -3.62 -15.11
C PHE A 634 -1.79 -2.52 -15.21
N PHE A 635 -2.72 -2.50 -14.25
CA PHE A 635 -3.63 -1.38 -13.96
C PHE A 635 -3.13 -0.45 -12.84
N PHE A 636 -2.13 -0.90 -12.08
CA PHE A 636 -1.59 -0.19 -10.91
C PHE A 636 -0.08 -0.01 -11.06
N TYR A 637 0.32 1.16 -11.54
CA TYR A 637 1.69 1.52 -11.88
C TYR A 637 1.97 3.01 -11.63
N LEU A 638 3.24 3.37 -11.49
CA LEU A 638 3.73 4.75 -11.59
C LEU A 638 4.67 4.84 -12.78
N LEU A 639 4.39 5.73 -13.74
CA LEU A 639 5.29 5.99 -14.86
C LEU A 639 6.42 6.93 -14.43
N MET A 640 7.66 6.51 -14.65
CA MET A 640 8.88 7.31 -14.45
C MET A 640 9.29 8.01 -15.74
N GLN A 641 9.01 7.39 -16.89
CA GLN A 641 9.21 7.87 -18.26
C GLN A 641 8.22 7.10 -19.16
N THR A 642 8.01 7.54 -20.40
CA THR A 642 7.25 6.81 -21.44
C THR A 642 7.63 5.34 -21.58
N ASN A 643 8.92 5.01 -21.40
CA ASN A 643 9.44 3.66 -21.51
C ASN A 643 9.77 3.00 -20.16
N ARG A 644 9.44 3.60 -19.01
CA ARG A 644 9.88 3.09 -17.69
C ARG A 644 8.83 3.29 -16.59
N PHE A 645 8.49 2.21 -15.88
CA PHE A 645 7.42 2.18 -14.87
C PHE A 645 7.83 1.45 -13.57
N VAL A 646 7.06 1.66 -12.51
CA VAL A 646 7.15 0.96 -11.23
C VAL A 646 5.81 0.29 -10.95
N SER A 647 5.79 -1.01 -10.67
CA SER A 647 4.55 -1.76 -10.39
C SER A 647 4.10 -1.66 -8.93
N ILE A 648 2.80 -1.91 -8.68
CA ILE A 648 2.18 -1.88 -7.35
C ILE A 648 2.97 -2.63 -6.27
N GLY A 649 3.47 -3.84 -6.55
CA GLY A 649 4.26 -4.61 -5.58
C GLY A 649 5.54 -3.93 -5.11
N THR A 650 6.06 -2.96 -5.88
CA THR A 650 7.28 -2.22 -5.56
C THR A 650 6.97 -0.90 -4.84
N TYR A 651 5.92 -0.16 -5.23
CA TYR A 651 5.61 1.13 -4.59
C TYR A 651 4.70 1.01 -3.35
N LEU A 652 3.78 0.05 -3.30
CA LEU A 652 2.78 -0.09 -2.23
C LEU A 652 3.36 -0.15 -0.80
N PRO A 653 4.51 -0.81 -0.53
CA PRO A 653 5.13 -0.80 0.80
C PRO A 653 5.38 0.59 1.39
N SER A 654 5.61 1.60 0.55
CA SER A 654 5.84 2.99 0.98
C SER A 654 4.64 3.58 1.75
N ALA A 655 3.46 3.59 1.13
CA ALA A 655 2.23 4.08 1.76
C ALA A 655 1.76 3.14 2.88
N MET A 656 1.96 1.82 2.75
CA MET A 656 1.64 0.85 3.80
C MET A 656 2.43 1.08 5.09
N LEU A 657 3.72 1.43 4.99
CA LEU A 657 4.52 1.79 6.15
C LEU A 657 4.03 3.08 6.80
N ILE A 658 3.67 4.09 6.01
CA ILE A 658 3.06 5.32 6.55
C ILE A 658 1.72 5.01 7.23
N ALA A 659 0.78 4.30 6.60
CA ALA A 659 -0.49 3.94 7.22
C ALA A 659 -0.32 3.07 8.49
N GLY A 660 0.58 2.09 8.44
CA GLY A 660 0.90 1.19 9.55
C GLY A 660 1.46 1.89 10.78
N ASN A 661 2.09 3.06 10.62
CA ASN A 661 2.56 3.89 11.74
C ASN A 661 1.43 4.22 12.72
N PHE A 662 0.23 4.52 12.21
CA PHE A 662 -0.94 4.85 13.02
C PHE A 662 -1.50 3.62 13.76
N THR A 663 -1.55 2.47 13.09
CA THR A 663 -2.00 1.20 13.67
C THR A 663 -1.08 0.74 14.80
N ILE A 664 0.25 0.86 14.62
CA ILE A 664 1.25 0.57 15.66
C ILE A 664 1.03 1.47 16.89
N MET A 665 0.79 2.77 16.66
CA MET A 665 0.53 3.73 17.72
C MET A 665 -0.81 3.45 18.44
N ALA A 666 -1.87 3.12 17.70
CA ALA A 666 -3.16 2.73 18.25
C ALA A 666 -3.05 1.51 19.16
N ILE A 667 -2.42 0.42 18.70
CA ILE A 667 -2.21 -0.79 19.49
C ILE A 667 -1.41 -0.47 20.77
N ALA A 668 -0.37 0.36 20.68
CA ALA A 668 0.41 0.78 21.84
C ALA A 668 -0.41 1.56 22.88
N LEU A 669 -1.27 2.49 22.43
CA LEU A 669 -2.14 3.27 23.30
C LEU A 669 -3.25 2.41 23.94
N TRP A 670 -3.82 1.48 23.18
CA TRP A 670 -4.76 0.47 23.68
C TRP A 670 -4.13 -0.43 24.74
N MET A 671 -2.88 -0.88 24.53
CA MET A 671 -2.16 -1.67 25.53
C MET A 671 -1.87 -0.82 26.76
N ARG A 672 -1.35 0.41 26.59
CA ARG A 672 -1.05 1.34 27.69
C ARG A 672 -2.26 1.66 28.56
N SER A 673 -3.47 1.76 27.99
CA SER A 673 -4.69 2.05 28.76
C SER A 673 -5.11 0.93 29.73
N GLY A 674 -4.54 -0.28 29.61
CA GLY A 674 -4.78 -1.40 30.52
C GLY A 674 -3.80 -1.53 31.69
N TYR A 675 -2.82 -0.63 31.82
CA TYR A 675 -1.85 -0.61 32.93
C TYR A 675 -2.03 0.63 33.80
N ASP A 676 -2.32 0.44 35.08
CA ASP A 676 -2.42 1.54 36.04
C ASP A 676 -1.09 2.31 36.16
N SER A 677 -1.19 3.64 36.15
CA SER A 677 -0.03 4.55 36.22
C SER A 677 0.28 5.05 37.63
N ASP A 678 -0.69 4.96 38.55
CA ASP A 678 -0.61 5.57 39.89
C ASP A 678 -0.32 4.56 41.00
N GLY A 679 0.84 3.92 40.89
CA GLY A 679 1.51 3.21 41.98
C GLY A 679 2.42 4.14 42.81
N LYS A 680 1.98 5.35 43.16
CA LYS A 680 2.75 6.23 44.06
C LYS A 680 2.42 5.92 45.51
N SER A 681 3.30 5.15 46.14
CA SER A 681 3.27 4.90 47.58
C SER A 681 3.36 6.20 48.39
N THR A 682 2.29 6.52 49.11
CA THR A 682 2.25 7.58 50.11
C THR A 682 2.99 7.15 51.38
N LEU A 683 4.31 7.04 51.30
CA LEU A 683 5.18 7.07 52.49
C LEU A 683 5.23 8.51 53.00
N GLY A 684 4.20 8.89 53.77
CA GLY A 684 4.13 10.18 54.45
C GLY A 684 5.21 10.28 55.52
N ALA A 685 6.16 11.20 55.32
CA ALA A 685 7.10 11.59 56.36
C ALA A 685 6.37 12.44 57.42
N GLY A 686 6.76 12.28 58.68
CA GLY A 686 5.96 12.70 59.83
C GLY A 686 5.76 14.21 60.01
N SER A 687 4.65 14.54 60.66
CA SER A 687 4.46 15.77 61.43
C SER A 687 4.07 15.37 62.86
N SER A 688 4.89 15.79 63.83
CA SER A 688 4.60 15.61 65.26
C SER A 688 3.40 16.44 65.68
N GLU A 689 2.51 15.90 66.52
CA GLU A 689 1.84 16.72 67.52
C GLU A 689 1.37 15.89 68.73
N THR A 690 1.51 16.47 69.91
CA THR A 690 1.26 15.88 71.23
C THR A 690 -0.17 16.15 71.71
N GLY A 691 -0.88 15.14 72.21
CA GLY A 691 -2.19 15.31 72.84
C GLY A 691 -2.62 14.11 73.69
N THR A 692 -2.56 14.24 75.01
CA THR A 692 -2.95 13.22 76.00
C THR A 692 -4.43 13.29 76.39
N SER A 693 -5.16 12.16 76.39
CA SER A 693 -5.92 11.70 77.58
C SER A 693 -6.67 10.36 77.41
N LYS A 694 -6.60 9.57 78.49
CA LYS A 694 -7.41 8.41 78.98
C LYS A 694 -8.95 8.56 78.80
N SER A 695 -9.83 7.54 78.92
CA SER A 695 -9.77 6.10 79.33
C SER A 695 -11.11 5.36 79.09
N ASP A 696 -11.06 4.03 78.94
CA ASP A 696 -12.09 2.98 79.26
C ASP A 696 -13.49 3.04 78.56
N GLU A 697 -14.26 1.96 78.35
CA GLU A 697 -14.24 0.59 78.91
C GLU A 697 -14.88 -0.49 77.96
N LYS A 698 -14.55 -1.79 78.16
CA LYS A 698 -15.19 -3.09 77.77
C LYS A 698 -16.20 -3.15 76.58
N ALA A 699 -15.95 -3.91 75.50
CA ALA A 699 -15.80 -5.37 75.36
C ALA A 699 -17.09 -6.23 75.39
N ALA A 700 -17.53 -6.68 74.21
CA ALA A 700 -18.35 -7.89 74.00
C ALA A 700 -18.04 -8.50 72.62
N SER A 701 -17.66 -9.78 72.59
CA SER A 701 -17.14 -10.48 71.40
C SER A 701 -18.17 -11.38 70.72
N LEU A 702 -18.29 -11.34 69.39
CA LEU A 702 -18.85 -12.44 68.60
C LEU A 702 -18.07 -12.68 67.29
N LYS A 703 -17.25 -13.74 67.32
CA LYS A 703 -16.80 -14.63 66.22
C LYS A 703 -16.75 -14.06 64.79
N GLY A 704 -15.54 -13.84 64.28
CA GLY A 704 -15.29 -13.81 62.83
C GLY A 704 -14.99 -15.22 62.27
N PRO A 705 -15.23 -15.47 60.96
CA PRO A 705 -14.57 -16.53 60.22
C PRO A 705 -13.13 -16.12 59.82
N GLU A 706 -12.31 -17.11 59.52
CA GLU A 706 -10.87 -16.96 59.30
C GLU A 706 -10.56 -16.18 58.01
N GLY A 707 -9.54 -15.31 58.08
CA GLY A 707 -9.15 -14.46 56.96
C GLY A 707 -8.28 -15.17 55.93
N ASP A 708 -8.70 -15.14 54.67
CA ASP A 708 -7.86 -15.49 53.52
C ASP A 708 -6.57 -14.64 53.52
N GLN A 709 -5.41 -15.29 53.70
CA GLN A 709 -4.13 -14.71 53.29
C GLN A 709 -3.97 -14.81 51.76
N ALA A 710 -4.81 -14.06 51.04
CA ALA A 710 -4.74 -13.93 49.59
C ALA A 710 -3.65 -12.94 49.17
N ASN A 711 -2.43 -13.46 48.97
CA ASN A 711 -1.34 -12.94 48.13
C ASN A 711 -1.39 -11.45 47.72
N LEU A 712 -0.58 -10.63 48.42
CA LEU A 712 -0.11 -9.34 47.92
C LEU A 712 0.86 -9.53 46.75
N ASN A 713 0.35 -9.84 45.55
CA ASN A 713 1.08 -9.83 44.27
C ASN A 713 0.09 -9.84 43.08
N GLY A 714 -0.51 -8.68 42.78
CA GLY A 714 -1.40 -8.53 41.63
C GLY A 714 -1.16 -7.22 40.89
N ASN A 715 -0.68 -7.31 39.64
CA ASN A 715 -0.82 -6.20 38.70
C ASN A 715 -2.33 -6.03 38.44
N THR A 716 -2.93 -4.94 38.93
CA THR A 716 -4.32 -4.61 38.62
C THR A 716 -4.44 -4.34 37.12
N VAL A 717 -5.21 -5.17 36.43
CA VAL A 717 -5.59 -4.91 35.04
C VAL A 717 -6.73 -3.90 35.08
N ALA A 718 -6.43 -2.66 34.69
CA ALA A 718 -7.42 -1.59 34.71
C ALA A 718 -8.58 -1.89 33.74
N GLU A 719 -9.81 -1.85 34.23
CA GLU A 719 -11.00 -1.92 33.39
C GLU A 719 -11.04 -0.68 32.47
N ARG A 720 -11.42 -0.87 31.20
CA ARG A 720 -11.41 0.21 30.20
C ARG A 720 -12.79 0.83 30.07
N VAL A 721 -12.92 2.12 30.39
CA VAL A 721 -14.18 2.87 30.19
C VAL A 721 -14.33 3.26 28.71
N LEU A 722 -14.93 2.39 27.91
CA LEU A 722 -14.99 2.54 26.44
C LEU A 722 -16.06 3.52 25.92
N ALA A 723 -17.17 3.69 26.65
CA ALA A 723 -18.35 4.39 26.14
C ALA A 723 -18.06 5.82 25.67
N LEU A 724 -17.52 6.68 26.55
CA LEU A 724 -17.23 8.08 26.23
C LEU A 724 -16.15 8.25 25.13
N PRO A 725 -15.02 7.51 25.14
CA PRO A 725 -14.08 7.53 24.02
C PRO A 725 -14.70 7.12 22.68
N LEU A 726 -15.56 6.09 22.66
CA LEU A 726 -16.18 5.59 21.44
C LEU A 726 -17.24 6.57 20.91
N THR A 727 -18.11 7.10 21.77
CA THR A 727 -19.14 8.07 21.35
C THR A 727 -18.51 9.38 20.88
N LEU A 728 -17.45 9.86 21.52
CA LEU A 728 -16.70 11.03 21.06
C LEU A 728 -16.11 10.79 19.67
N VAL A 729 -15.32 9.72 19.49
CA VAL A 729 -14.64 9.47 18.20
C VAL A 729 -15.66 9.25 17.07
N SER A 730 -16.71 8.45 17.29
CA SER A 730 -17.80 8.30 16.30
C SER A 730 -18.53 9.62 16.02
N GLY A 731 -18.80 10.42 17.06
CA GLY A 731 -19.41 11.74 16.92
C GLY A 731 -18.57 12.72 16.08
N LEU A 732 -17.24 12.72 16.26
CA LEU A 732 -16.34 13.54 15.43
C LEU A 732 -16.27 13.09 13.97
N HIS A 733 -16.39 11.78 13.69
CA HIS A 733 -16.47 11.29 12.31
C HIS A 733 -17.80 11.67 11.65
N LEU A 734 -18.92 11.58 12.39
CA LEU A 734 -20.22 12.08 11.93
C LEU A 734 -20.22 13.60 11.72
N LEU A 735 -19.48 14.35 12.55
CA LEU A 735 -19.32 15.80 12.38
C LEU A 735 -18.61 16.16 11.07
N GLY A 736 -17.73 15.29 10.55
CA GLY A 736 -17.09 15.42 9.24
C GLY A 736 -18.07 15.45 8.06
N LEU A 737 -19.31 14.98 8.24
CA LEU A 737 -20.37 15.12 7.24
C LEU A 737 -20.83 16.58 7.06
N LEU A 738 -20.62 17.47 8.05
CA LEU A 738 -20.99 18.89 7.92
C LEU A 738 -20.11 19.66 6.91
N PRO A 739 -18.77 19.65 6.98
CA PRO A 739 -17.96 20.27 5.93
C PRO A 739 -18.14 19.56 4.59
N LEU A 740 -18.26 18.22 4.56
CA LEU A 740 -18.54 17.49 3.31
C LEU A 740 -19.85 17.98 2.66
N TRP A 741 -20.95 18.07 3.41
CA TRP A 741 -22.21 18.61 2.89
C TRP A 741 -22.08 20.07 2.48
N THR A 742 -21.42 20.91 3.30
CA THR A 742 -21.29 22.34 3.05
C THR A 742 -20.52 22.62 1.75
N PHE A 743 -19.33 22.05 1.58
CA PHE A 743 -18.49 22.32 0.41
C PHE A 743 -18.99 21.70 -0.90
N ASN A 744 -20.02 20.84 -0.86
CA ASN A 744 -20.68 20.31 -2.08
C ASN A 744 -22.03 20.97 -2.40
N THR A 745 -22.65 21.68 -1.46
CA THR A 745 -24.02 22.22 -1.66
C THR A 745 -24.12 23.74 -1.74
N ILE A 746 -23.15 24.50 -1.21
CA ILE A 746 -23.18 25.96 -1.28
C ILE A 746 -22.80 26.49 -2.67
N PHE A 747 -23.27 27.69 -2.99
CA PHE A 747 -22.89 28.40 -4.21
C PHE A 747 -21.41 28.80 -4.18
N HIS A 748 -20.72 28.71 -5.33
CA HIS A 748 -19.28 28.92 -5.45
C HIS A 748 -18.77 30.24 -4.85
N GLN A 749 -19.55 31.33 -4.99
CA GLN A 749 -19.27 32.64 -4.41
C GLN A 749 -19.08 32.64 -2.88
N TYR A 750 -19.59 31.63 -2.17
CA TYR A 750 -19.46 31.50 -0.72
C TYR A 750 -18.31 30.57 -0.29
N PHE A 751 -17.60 29.91 -1.22
CA PHE A 751 -16.52 28.98 -0.87
C PHE A 751 -15.40 29.65 -0.06
N LEU A 752 -14.94 30.84 -0.47
CA LEU A 752 -13.91 31.57 0.26
C LEU A 752 -14.34 31.90 1.71
N PHE A 753 -15.58 32.36 1.88
CA PHE A 753 -16.15 32.64 3.19
C PHE A 753 -16.27 31.36 4.04
N ALA A 754 -16.75 30.26 3.44
CA ALA A 754 -16.85 28.97 4.11
C ALA A 754 -15.48 28.42 4.53
N THR A 755 -14.44 28.55 3.71
CA THR A 755 -13.07 28.18 4.07
C THR A 755 -12.58 28.96 5.30
N TYR A 756 -12.75 30.28 5.34
CA TYR A 756 -12.37 31.08 6.52
C TYR A 756 -13.23 30.78 7.76
N ALA A 757 -14.53 30.51 7.58
CA ALA A 757 -15.40 30.08 8.66
C ALA A 757 -14.95 28.72 9.24
N PHE A 758 -14.56 27.77 8.39
CA PHE A 758 -14.01 26.48 8.84
C PHE A 758 -12.61 26.61 9.46
N VAL A 759 -11.76 27.55 9.04
CA VAL A 759 -10.52 27.90 9.79
C VAL A 759 -10.85 28.40 11.20
N LEU A 760 -11.89 29.22 11.36
CA LEU A 760 -12.31 29.68 12.69
C LEU A 760 -12.91 28.54 13.54
N VAL A 761 -13.66 27.62 12.93
CA VAL A 761 -14.15 26.40 13.59
C VAL A 761 -12.98 25.52 14.02
N ASP A 762 -12.00 25.28 13.15
CA ASP A 762 -10.77 24.52 13.42
C ASP A 762 -9.98 25.10 14.61
N LEU A 763 -9.97 26.42 14.78
CA LEU A 763 -9.33 27.08 15.92
C LEU A 763 -10.13 26.97 17.23
N LEU A 764 -11.47 27.15 17.17
CA LEU A 764 -12.31 27.24 18.36
C LEU A 764 -12.84 25.90 18.87
N LEU A 765 -13.30 25.03 17.96
CA LEU A 765 -13.96 23.76 18.29
C LEU A 765 -13.07 22.79 19.10
N PRO A 766 -11.76 22.61 18.80
CA PRO A 766 -10.94 21.71 19.61
C PRO A 766 -10.74 22.24 21.03
N LEU A 767 -10.70 23.57 21.21
CA LEU A 767 -10.52 24.22 22.50
C LEU A 767 -11.78 24.16 23.37
N THR A 768 -12.96 24.37 22.79
CA THR A 768 -14.24 24.24 23.52
C THR A 768 -14.52 22.80 23.91
N LEU A 769 -14.28 21.84 23.01
CA LEU A 769 -14.34 20.41 23.33
C LEU A 769 -13.33 20.02 24.41
N ALA A 770 -12.08 20.50 24.32
CA ALA A 770 -11.07 20.25 25.34
C ALA A 770 -11.47 20.79 26.72
N ALA A 771 -12.04 22.00 26.79
CA ALA A 771 -12.55 22.58 28.04
C ALA A 771 -13.69 21.73 28.63
N TRP A 772 -14.64 21.31 27.78
CA TRP A 772 -15.78 20.47 28.18
C TRP A 772 -15.33 19.11 28.72
N LEU A 773 -14.42 18.43 28.03
CA LEU A 773 -13.87 17.14 28.48
C LEU A 773 -13.04 17.26 29.78
N SER A 774 -12.35 18.39 29.97
CA SER A 774 -11.47 18.60 31.12
C SER A 774 -12.19 19.07 32.39
N HIS A 775 -13.27 19.85 32.25
CA HIS A 775 -14.03 20.41 33.37
C HIS A 775 -15.41 19.76 33.59
N GLY A 776 -15.93 18.96 32.66
CA GLY A 776 -17.22 18.27 32.75
C GLY A 776 -18.47 19.15 32.63
N LEU A 777 -18.32 20.47 32.85
CA LEU A 777 -19.32 21.55 32.65
C LEU A 777 -20.73 21.21 33.20
N GLY A 778 -20.80 20.49 34.31
CA GLY A 778 -22.05 20.16 35.02
C GLY A 778 -22.88 19.02 34.43
N VAL A 779 -22.49 18.43 33.28
CA VAL A 779 -23.29 17.39 32.60
C VAL A 779 -22.64 15.99 32.70
N SER A 780 -21.31 15.92 32.79
CA SER A 780 -20.56 14.66 32.89
C SER A 780 -19.36 14.78 33.84
N LYS A 781 -18.88 13.64 34.36
CA LYS A 781 -17.60 13.61 35.09
C LYS A 781 -16.44 13.98 34.14
N PRO A 782 -15.41 14.71 34.61
CA PRO A 782 -14.26 15.06 33.78
C PRO A 782 -13.48 13.81 33.33
N PHE A 783 -12.83 13.91 32.16
CA PHE A 783 -12.15 12.77 31.55
C PHE A 783 -10.97 12.25 32.39
N ILE A 784 -10.94 10.94 32.59
CA ILE A 784 -9.87 10.20 33.26
C ILE A 784 -8.68 10.07 32.29
N PRO A 785 -7.40 10.11 32.74
CA PRO A 785 -6.22 9.93 31.87
C PRO A 785 -6.30 8.72 30.91
N GLN A 786 -6.91 7.61 31.33
CA GLN A 786 -7.17 6.43 30.49
C GLN A 786 -8.04 6.74 29.26
N GLN A 787 -9.06 7.58 29.39
CA GLN A 787 -10.01 7.90 28.32
C GLN A 787 -9.34 8.72 27.20
N TYR A 788 -8.43 9.64 27.53
CA TYR A 788 -7.63 10.35 26.51
C TYR A 788 -6.75 9.40 25.68
N LEU A 789 -6.18 8.36 26.30
CA LEU A 789 -5.42 7.33 25.58
C LEU A 789 -6.33 6.49 24.66
N LEU A 790 -7.54 6.14 25.11
CA LEU A 790 -8.52 5.40 24.32
C LEU A 790 -9.05 6.21 23.13
N VAL A 791 -9.36 7.50 23.33
CA VAL A 791 -9.76 8.43 22.25
C VAL A 791 -8.69 8.46 21.15
N LYS A 792 -7.42 8.71 21.53
CA LYS A 792 -6.32 8.70 20.56
C LYS A 792 -6.15 7.34 19.89
N SER A 793 -6.26 6.26 20.66
CA SER A 793 -6.17 4.89 20.16
C SER A 793 -7.21 4.60 19.07
N PHE A 794 -8.47 4.99 19.26
CA PHE A 794 -9.54 4.74 18.31
C PHE A 794 -9.42 5.62 17.05
N ALA A 795 -9.11 6.91 17.21
CA ALA A 795 -8.91 7.80 16.07
C ALA A 795 -7.74 7.35 15.17
N LEU A 796 -6.60 6.96 15.75
CA LEU A 796 -5.47 6.44 14.98
C LEU A 796 -5.71 5.05 14.38
N LEU A 797 -6.56 4.21 15.02
CA LEU A 797 -6.94 2.91 14.45
C LEU A 797 -7.80 3.08 13.19
N ILE A 798 -8.80 3.96 13.24
CA ILE A 798 -9.67 4.26 12.10
C ILE A 798 -8.85 4.90 10.98
N LEU A 799 -8.04 5.91 11.29
CA LEU A 799 -7.14 6.55 10.33
C LEU A 799 -6.19 5.54 9.65
N GLY A 800 -5.52 4.70 10.45
CA GLY A 800 -4.60 3.67 9.94
C GLY A 800 -5.29 2.63 9.06
N LEU A 801 -6.51 2.20 9.44
CA LEU A 801 -7.34 1.30 8.63
C LEU A 801 -7.73 1.94 7.30
N CYS A 802 -8.34 3.14 7.35
CA CYS A 802 -8.79 3.86 6.16
C CYS A 802 -7.64 4.15 5.19
N LEU A 803 -6.48 4.61 5.69
CA LEU A 803 -5.31 4.86 4.84
C LEU A 803 -4.70 3.57 4.26
N SER A 804 -4.72 2.46 5.00
CA SER A 804 -4.26 1.17 4.48
C SER A 804 -5.14 0.70 3.33
N THR A 805 -6.47 0.71 3.49
CA THR A 805 -7.43 0.38 2.42
C THR A 805 -7.37 1.37 1.27
N LEU A 806 -7.19 2.66 1.55
CA LEU A 806 -7.05 3.68 0.50
C LEU A 806 -5.77 3.49 -0.31
N ALA A 807 -4.65 3.08 0.31
CA ALA A 807 -3.39 2.89 -0.41
C ALA A 807 -3.42 1.77 -1.47
N THR A 808 -4.36 0.81 -1.38
CA THR A 808 -4.57 -0.20 -2.44
C THR A 808 -5.47 0.27 -3.58
N LEU A 809 -6.18 1.41 -3.41
CA LEU A 809 -7.15 1.93 -4.38
C LEU A 809 -6.67 3.25 -5.01
N ASN A 810 -6.18 4.17 -4.18
CA ASN A 810 -5.47 5.39 -4.56
C ASN A 810 -4.25 5.57 -3.64
N PHE A 811 -3.12 5.00 -4.07
CA PHE A 811 -1.83 5.09 -3.39
C PHE A 811 -1.43 6.55 -3.09
N SER A 812 -1.60 7.42 -4.08
CA SER A 812 -1.11 8.79 -4.05
C SER A 812 -1.84 9.64 -3.00
N LEU A 813 -3.17 9.57 -2.95
CA LEU A 813 -3.99 10.24 -1.94
C LEU A 813 -3.69 9.68 -0.53
N SER A 814 -3.56 8.36 -0.38
CA SER A 814 -3.21 7.76 0.91
C SER A 814 -1.83 8.19 1.41
N PHE A 815 -0.82 8.22 0.52
CA PHE A 815 0.53 8.68 0.86
C PHE A 815 0.53 10.15 1.31
N MET A 816 -0.13 11.03 0.55
CA MET A 816 -0.21 12.47 0.85
C MET A 816 -0.93 12.74 2.18
N ILE A 817 -2.14 12.19 2.36
CA ILE A 817 -2.93 12.37 3.59
C ILE A 817 -2.26 11.70 4.79
N GLY A 818 -1.62 10.54 4.58
CA GLY A 818 -0.85 9.84 5.61
C GLY A 818 0.36 10.65 6.09
N LEU A 819 1.05 11.36 5.19
CA LEU A 819 2.15 12.24 5.57
C LEU A 819 1.67 13.48 6.32
N LEU A 820 0.58 14.12 5.85
CA LEU A 820 -0.06 15.26 6.52
C LEU A 820 -0.61 14.88 7.92
N SER A 821 -1.06 13.63 8.08
CA SER A 821 -1.58 13.10 9.34
C SER A 821 -0.47 12.58 10.27
N ALA A 822 0.76 12.39 9.80
CA ALA A 822 1.84 11.74 10.55
C ALA A 822 2.13 12.34 11.95
N PRO A 823 2.04 13.67 12.17
CA PRO A 823 2.22 14.26 13.51
C PRO A 823 1.23 13.74 14.57
N LEU A 824 0.03 13.28 14.18
CA LEU A 824 -0.99 12.77 15.11
C LEU A 824 -0.49 11.56 15.91
N SER A 825 0.43 10.76 15.35
CA SER A 825 1.07 9.66 16.09
C SER A 825 1.88 10.14 17.28
N PHE A 826 2.49 11.32 17.23
CA PHE A 826 3.36 11.86 18.28
C PHE A 826 2.66 12.84 19.23
N VAL A 827 1.59 13.47 18.78
CA VAL A 827 0.78 14.42 19.55
C VAL A 827 0.09 13.75 20.77
N THR A 828 0.30 14.26 21.97
CA THR A 828 -0.35 13.79 23.21
C THR A 828 -0.63 14.94 24.17
N ARG A 829 -1.57 14.76 25.10
CA ARG A 829 -1.76 15.69 26.24
C ARG A 829 -0.43 15.88 26.98
N VAL A 830 -0.02 17.14 27.18
CA VAL A 830 1.24 17.51 27.82
C VAL A 830 1.04 17.57 29.32
N SER A 831 1.84 16.81 30.07
CA SER A 831 1.90 16.86 31.54
C SER A 831 3.20 17.50 32.03
N GLY A 832 3.14 18.27 33.11
CA GLY A 832 4.29 18.99 33.66
C GLY A 832 3.92 20.32 34.31
N SER A 833 4.92 21.16 34.58
CA SER A 833 4.73 22.53 35.08
C SER A 833 3.98 23.38 34.05
N ALA A 834 3.14 24.32 34.52
CA ALA A 834 2.43 25.27 33.65
C ALA A 834 3.38 26.00 32.67
N SER A 835 4.58 26.36 33.16
CA SER A 835 5.66 27.02 32.40
C SER A 835 6.14 26.26 31.16
N THR A 836 6.04 24.92 31.15
CA THR A 836 6.40 24.08 30.00
C THR A 836 5.16 23.54 29.28
N ARG A 837 4.10 23.23 30.02
CA ARG A 837 2.83 22.70 29.50
C ARG A 837 2.19 23.62 28.47
N TYR A 838 2.03 24.90 28.81
CA TYR A 838 1.35 25.87 27.94
C TYR A 838 2.10 26.18 26.63
N PRO A 839 3.40 26.55 26.62
CA PRO A 839 4.07 26.85 25.35
C PRO A 839 4.18 25.63 24.43
N VAL A 840 4.38 24.41 24.97
CA VAL A 840 4.43 23.19 24.15
C VAL A 840 3.06 22.85 23.57
N ALA A 841 1.98 23.00 24.35
CA ALA A 841 0.62 22.76 23.86
C ALA A 841 0.20 23.78 22.81
N VAL A 842 0.49 25.08 23.01
CA VAL A 842 0.21 26.14 22.03
C VAL A 842 1.02 25.93 20.75
N LEU A 843 2.33 25.63 20.84
CA LEU A 843 3.15 25.34 19.67
C LEU A 843 2.63 24.11 18.91
N GLY A 844 2.25 23.05 19.62
CA GLY A 844 1.63 21.86 19.02
C GLY A 844 0.32 22.17 18.31
N LEU A 845 -0.53 23.02 18.90
CA LEU A 845 -1.79 23.46 18.28
C LEU A 845 -1.55 24.30 17.03
N VAL A 846 -0.56 25.22 17.04
CA VAL A 846 -0.18 26.01 15.85
C VAL A 846 0.32 25.09 14.73
N LEU A 847 1.24 24.17 15.04
CA LEU A 847 1.75 23.20 14.05
C LEU A 847 0.65 22.30 13.50
N MET A 848 -0.32 21.90 14.32
CA MET A 848 -1.46 21.11 13.84
C MET A 848 -2.43 21.94 13.01
N ASN A 849 -2.71 23.19 13.36
CA ASN A 849 -3.57 24.07 12.53
C ASN A 849 -2.95 24.39 11.17
N LEU A 850 -1.63 24.48 11.05
CA LEU A 850 -0.95 24.55 9.74
C LEU A 850 -1.15 23.31 8.87
N LEU A 851 -1.53 22.18 9.47
CA LEU A 851 -1.85 20.90 8.84
C LEU A 851 -3.35 20.57 8.92
N SER A 852 -4.23 21.55 9.14
CA SER A 852 -5.67 21.35 8.97
C SER A 852 -6.05 21.38 7.48
N PRO A 853 -7.12 20.70 7.05
CA PRO A 853 -7.52 20.70 5.65
C PRO A 853 -7.79 22.09 5.06
N PRO A 854 -8.50 23.02 5.73
CA PRO A 854 -8.60 24.41 5.28
C PRO A 854 -7.24 25.10 5.12
N ALA A 855 -6.29 24.90 6.05
CA ALA A 855 -4.97 25.52 5.99
C ALA A 855 -4.09 24.96 4.85
N VAL A 856 -4.16 23.65 4.61
CA VAL A 856 -3.47 23.00 3.49
C VAL A 856 -4.09 23.40 2.14
N LEU A 857 -5.41 23.57 2.07
CA LEU A 857 -6.10 24.12 0.90
C LEU A 857 -5.66 25.57 0.61
N LEU A 858 -5.62 26.43 1.64
CA LEU A 858 -5.10 27.79 1.56
C LEU A 858 -3.64 27.83 1.08
N GLY A 859 -2.77 27.01 1.67
CA GLY A 859 -1.35 26.91 1.30
C GLY A 859 -1.14 26.37 -0.12
N GLY A 860 -1.92 25.38 -0.54
CA GLY A 860 -1.88 24.82 -1.89
C GLY A 860 -2.40 25.81 -2.95
N SER A 861 -3.47 26.55 -2.65
CA SER A 861 -3.98 27.65 -3.48
C SER A 861 -2.91 28.74 -3.65
N TRP A 862 -2.27 29.17 -2.57
CA TRP A 862 -1.18 30.15 -2.63
C TRP A 862 0.04 29.67 -3.41
N PHE A 863 0.46 28.41 -3.21
CA PHE A 863 1.62 27.82 -3.91
C PHE A 863 1.39 27.63 -5.42
N THR A 864 0.17 27.28 -5.82
CA THR A 864 -0.19 27.04 -7.24
C THR A 864 -0.65 28.30 -7.97
N GLY A 865 -1.02 29.37 -7.24
CA GLY A 865 -1.64 30.57 -7.81
C GLY A 865 -3.10 30.38 -8.24
N VAL A 866 -3.69 29.20 -8.02
CA VAL A 866 -5.08 28.90 -8.38
C VAL A 866 -6.01 29.30 -7.24
N SER A 867 -7.13 29.99 -7.54
CA SER A 867 -8.05 30.45 -6.51
C SER A 867 -8.75 29.31 -5.77
N ILE A 868 -9.03 29.52 -4.47
CA ILE A 868 -9.77 28.57 -3.63
C ILE A 868 -11.15 28.27 -4.21
N GLU A 869 -11.81 29.29 -4.76
CA GLU A 869 -13.10 29.15 -5.44
C GLU A 869 -12.99 28.20 -6.64
N THR A 870 -11.96 28.33 -7.48
CA THR A 870 -11.72 27.41 -8.60
C THR A 870 -11.49 25.97 -8.12
N ILE A 871 -10.66 25.78 -7.09
CA ILE A 871 -10.34 24.45 -6.55
C ILE A 871 -11.60 23.79 -5.95
N LEU A 872 -12.37 24.50 -5.14
CA LEU A 872 -13.58 23.97 -4.52
C LEU A 872 -14.73 23.79 -5.52
N THR A 873 -14.85 24.64 -6.54
CA THR A 873 -15.80 24.44 -7.65
C THR A 873 -15.47 23.17 -8.44
N GLN A 874 -14.20 22.94 -8.79
CA GLN A 874 -13.80 21.68 -9.45
C GLN A 874 -13.98 20.47 -8.52
N ALA A 875 -13.79 20.63 -7.21
CA ALA A 875 -13.99 19.55 -6.25
C ALA A 875 -15.48 19.19 -6.10
N ALA A 876 -16.36 20.18 -5.95
CA ALA A 876 -17.81 19.99 -5.87
C ALA A 876 -18.36 19.38 -7.16
N PHE A 877 -17.93 19.91 -8.30
CA PHE A 877 -18.25 19.34 -9.61
C PHE A 877 -17.81 17.87 -9.72
N GLY A 878 -16.59 17.56 -9.28
CA GLY A 878 -16.08 16.19 -9.27
C GLY A 878 -16.87 15.25 -8.35
N TRP A 879 -17.38 15.74 -7.22
CA TRP A 879 -18.27 14.98 -6.35
C TRP A 879 -19.63 14.70 -7.00
N ASP A 880 -20.28 15.73 -7.55
CA ASP A 880 -21.62 15.65 -8.12
C ASP A 880 -21.68 14.90 -9.46
N VAL A 881 -20.61 14.94 -10.27
CA VAL A 881 -20.60 14.44 -11.66
C VAL A 881 -19.65 13.27 -11.90
N TRP A 882 -18.45 13.26 -11.27
CA TRP A 882 -17.46 12.18 -11.48
C TRP A 882 -17.43 11.13 -10.37
N GLY A 883 -18.22 11.28 -9.30
CA GLY A 883 -18.13 10.42 -8.12
C GLY A 883 -16.77 10.53 -7.41
N MET A 884 -16.19 11.74 -7.35
CA MET A 884 -14.85 11.97 -6.81
C MET A 884 -14.82 11.87 -5.27
N TRP A 885 -14.19 10.83 -4.74
CA TRP A 885 -14.17 10.54 -3.30
C TRP A 885 -13.11 11.31 -2.48
N THR A 886 -12.25 12.11 -3.11
CA THR A 886 -11.16 12.86 -2.45
C THR A 886 -11.67 13.67 -1.26
N GLN A 887 -12.84 14.30 -1.40
CA GLN A 887 -13.48 15.07 -0.34
C GLN A 887 -13.89 14.22 0.87
N VAL A 888 -14.33 12.98 0.67
CA VAL A 888 -14.70 12.06 1.75
C VAL A 888 -13.47 11.69 2.57
N VAL A 889 -12.32 11.45 1.91
CA VAL A 889 -11.06 11.20 2.61
C VAL A 889 -10.63 12.42 3.41
N VAL A 890 -10.75 13.62 2.84
CA VAL A 890 -10.39 14.87 3.52
C VAL A 890 -11.29 15.12 4.75
N TRP A 891 -12.61 15.10 4.58
CA TRP A 891 -13.56 15.54 5.62
C TRP A 891 -14.03 14.45 6.58
N CYS A 892 -14.07 13.18 6.15
CA CYS A 892 -14.57 12.07 6.96
C CYS A 892 -13.48 11.14 7.50
N VAL A 893 -12.22 11.26 7.03
CA VAL A 893 -11.09 10.45 7.54
C VAL A 893 -10.00 11.33 8.16
N TRP A 894 -9.49 12.33 7.42
CA TRP A 894 -8.39 13.16 7.90
C TRP A 894 -8.84 14.21 8.93
N TRP A 895 -9.87 15.01 8.62
CA TRP A 895 -10.37 16.07 9.51
C TRP A 895 -10.80 15.56 10.90
N PRO A 896 -11.53 14.44 11.06
CA PRO A 896 -11.93 13.95 12.38
C PRO A 896 -10.75 13.45 13.22
N ALA A 897 -9.76 12.82 12.59
CA ALA A 897 -8.53 12.39 13.25
C ALA A 897 -7.66 13.59 13.66
N TRP A 898 -7.58 14.60 12.80
CA TRP A 898 -6.93 15.88 13.07
C TRP A 898 -7.58 16.62 14.25
N LEU A 899 -8.91 16.76 14.23
CA LEU A 899 -9.70 17.40 15.27
C LEU A 899 -9.50 16.68 16.62
N THR A 900 -9.48 15.35 16.60
CA THR A 900 -9.16 14.54 17.80
C THR A 900 -7.76 14.88 18.34
N GLY A 901 -6.75 15.00 17.47
CA GLY A 901 -5.39 15.43 17.87
C GLY A 901 -5.36 16.80 18.52
N CYS A 902 -6.09 17.77 17.95
CA CYS A 902 -6.19 19.12 18.49
C CYS A 902 -6.93 19.18 19.83
N VAL A 903 -8.00 18.40 20.01
CA VAL A 903 -8.70 18.26 21.31
C VAL A 903 -7.76 17.72 22.39
N LEU A 904 -6.93 16.72 22.05
CA LEU A 904 -5.95 16.15 22.97
C LEU A 904 -4.87 17.17 23.38
N LEU A 905 -4.39 18.00 22.46
CA LEU A 905 -3.46 19.11 22.79
C LEU A 905 -4.14 20.18 23.62
N GLY A 906 -5.34 20.63 23.22
CA GLY A 906 -6.14 21.63 23.92
C GLY A 906 -6.42 21.23 25.37
N SER A 907 -6.62 19.94 25.65
CA SER A 907 -6.78 19.41 27.02
C SER A 907 -5.54 19.57 27.90
N SER A 908 -4.42 20.06 27.35
CA SER A 908 -3.23 20.43 28.13
C SER A 908 -3.30 21.88 28.64
N LEU A 909 -4.18 22.72 28.11
CA LEU A 909 -4.38 24.11 28.58
C LEU A 909 -5.24 24.16 29.85
N PHE A 910 -6.07 23.14 30.03
CA PHE A 910 -6.90 22.88 31.21
C PHE A 910 -6.17 21.85 32.10
#